data_AF-A0A955CII2-F1
#
_entry.id   AF-A0A955CII2-F1
#
_cell.length_a   1.000
_cell.length_b   1.000
_cell.length_c   1.000
_cell.angle_alpha   90.00
_cell.angle_beta   90.00
_cell.angle_gamma   90.00
#
_symmetry.space_group_name_H-M   'P 1'
#
loop_
_entity.id
_entity.type
_entity.pdbx_description
1 polymer ?
#
loop_
_entity_poly.entity_id
_entity_poly.type
_entity_poly.pdbx_seq_one_letter_code
_entity_poly.pdbx_strand_id
1 'polypeptide(L)'
;MRRRRSHFTRSTSLAIERFEPRWAFSGVTVITHGFQLTGDFPDWTISMGQAILDRADGDRTDRTTGSLFKHQPNSGNWVALDNAVWNNSNSTSDHIVLLFDWASESNNFSDGWLEAAADSLYTSLLGPNTNLSGELNGHSFAELALEGGLARSLRTGSPPGFDLHFIGHSRGAVLNSLVTERFAANFPALAVDHVTSLDPHPASPMNDPGYVADNPNANSQLFTYANVTFADNYYRQDGTYETDLDFNGIFAAGAFNLQLPESILVGAGSTTEHSDVHTWYYGTITDALPTDYTGFSGAGRNHDGDNAFPESWYNRQQLPDGEDVPPRGVVGFHFSQIGEGDRSVVPKAGAPRNPSLPALLFNGDFSVGQNNQLTADGLPGWEYHGGSHDADLTSDGRLHLGESGLSNFDRATHNPFYVPAYATRIEFELQVTDASEDDELLIVVGGSPHRFGLNNVGTFNEHISVDLFRRDVITFQAILDAGSLIGSDLFVDNILLIGETPQPADFNRDGLIDANDIDLLFAAIGSSSTNMTFDLDGTGAVDFADADRLIEQILATHYGDANLDRQVDGVDFQIWQEHRFTDCVHWACGNFNGDRVTDGSDFNLWLSHRFLSGDLLGSGDFVPRQAATASQTKAFHWHASTPHAKGPARPQTDLLQGRRTSQVIFRLAARFPISRTNEYRREPLLPDSEMPDSPILAGSAVRRRHSN
;
A
#
# COMPACT_ATOMS: atom_id res chain seq x y z
N MET A 1 60.15 -32.22 -54.12
CA MET A 1 58.96 -32.74 -53.38
C MET A 1 59.35 -33.21 -51.98
N ARG A 2 58.91 -32.55 -50.91
CA ARG A 2 58.52 -33.16 -49.61
C ARG A 2 57.91 -32.07 -48.70
N ARG A 3 57.08 -32.49 -47.73
CA ARG A 3 56.28 -31.57 -46.88
C ARG A 3 57.13 -30.96 -45.76
N ARG A 4 56.84 -29.69 -45.42
CA ARG A 4 56.70 -29.26 -44.01
C ARG A 4 55.31 -28.63 -43.87
N ARG A 5 54.49 -29.14 -42.96
CA ARG A 5 53.31 -28.45 -42.43
C ARG A 5 53.75 -27.73 -41.16
N SER A 6 53.56 -26.42 -41.09
CA SER A 6 53.56 -25.67 -39.83
C SER A 6 52.12 -25.32 -39.48
N HIS A 7 51.52 -26.05 -38.55
CA HIS A 7 50.21 -25.70 -38.02
C HIS A 7 50.38 -24.50 -37.07
N PHE A 8 49.94 -23.32 -37.50
CA PHE A 8 49.70 -22.19 -36.60
C PHE A 8 48.24 -22.22 -36.14
N THR A 9 47.93 -23.10 -35.19
CA THR A 9 46.66 -23.05 -34.46
C THR A 9 46.73 -21.91 -33.45
N ARG A 10 46.40 -20.69 -33.90
CA ARG A 10 45.96 -19.64 -32.97
C ARG A 10 44.61 -20.06 -32.40
N SER A 11 44.65 -20.71 -31.24
CA SER A 11 43.47 -20.87 -30.41
C SER A 11 43.13 -19.50 -29.83
N THR A 12 42.25 -18.76 -30.49
CA THR A 12 41.54 -17.66 -29.83
C THR A 12 40.60 -18.29 -28.81
N SER A 13 41.07 -18.42 -27.58
CA SER A 13 40.22 -18.73 -26.44
C SER A 13 39.14 -17.66 -26.36
N LEU A 14 37.91 -18.03 -26.68
CA LEU A 14 36.75 -17.17 -26.45
C LEU A 14 36.57 -17.09 -24.93
N ALA A 15 37.08 -16.02 -24.34
CA ALA A 15 36.76 -15.66 -22.97
C ALA A 15 35.29 -15.24 -22.95
N ILE A 16 34.41 -16.22 -22.77
CA ILE A 16 33.10 -15.95 -22.20
C ILE A 16 33.38 -15.68 -20.72
N GLU A 17 33.67 -14.42 -20.41
CA GLU A 17 33.45 -13.92 -19.06
C GLU A 17 31.98 -14.16 -18.77
N ARG A 18 31.70 -15.03 -17.79
CA ARG A 18 30.41 -14.96 -17.11
C ARG A 18 30.42 -13.59 -16.43
N PHE A 19 29.50 -12.73 -16.83
CA PHE A 19 29.11 -11.66 -15.92
C PHE A 19 28.66 -12.35 -14.63
N GLU A 20 29.29 -12.01 -13.51
CA GLU A 20 28.74 -12.38 -12.20
C GLU A 20 27.30 -11.85 -12.15
N PRO A 21 26.31 -12.62 -11.66
CA PRO A 21 24.91 -12.21 -11.69
C PRO A 21 24.64 -11.02 -10.75
N ARG A 22 24.92 -9.81 -11.23
CA ARG A 22 24.48 -8.56 -10.59
C ARG A 22 23.09 -8.25 -11.12
N TRP A 23 22.09 -8.82 -10.48
CA TRP A 23 20.68 -8.52 -10.75
C TRP A 23 20.37 -7.12 -10.20
N ALA A 24 20.35 -6.13 -11.10
CA ALA A 24 20.47 -4.71 -10.76
C ALA A 24 19.14 -4.06 -10.37
N PHE A 25 18.50 -4.53 -9.30
CA PHE A 25 17.26 -3.95 -8.75
C PHE A 25 17.20 -4.15 -7.23
N SER A 26 16.89 -3.09 -6.49
CA SER A 26 16.73 -3.13 -5.04
C SER A 26 15.45 -3.86 -4.59
N GLY A 27 15.57 -4.76 -3.62
CA GLY A 27 14.47 -5.04 -2.70
C GLY A 27 14.35 -3.91 -1.67
N VAL A 28 13.16 -3.71 -1.11
CA VAL A 28 12.89 -2.67 -0.10
C VAL A 28 12.27 -3.31 1.14
N THR A 29 12.97 -3.22 2.27
CA THR A 29 12.45 -3.66 3.58
C THR A 29 12.05 -2.46 4.42
N VAL A 30 10.88 -2.52 5.06
CA VAL A 30 10.35 -1.49 5.97
C VAL A 30 10.27 -2.07 7.37
N ILE A 31 10.84 -1.39 8.36
CA ILE A 31 10.81 -1.79 9.78
C ILE A 31 10.02 -0.75 10.58
N THR A 32 9.02 -1.21 11.32
CA THR A 32 8.08 -0.37 12.09
C THR A 32 8.02 -0.85 13.55
N HIS A 33 8.31 0.02 14.51
CA HIS A 33 8.33 -0.31 15.93
C HIS A 33 6.95 -0.21 16.61
N GLY A 34 6.84 -0.77 17.81
CA GLY A 34 5.68 -0.62 18.71
C GLY A 34 5.65 0.69 19.50
N PHE A 35 4.75 0.76 20.48
CA PHE A 35 4.60 1.84 21.47
C PHE A 35 5.94 2.25 22.12
N GLN A 36 6.27 3.54 22.17
CA GLN A 36 7.49 4.07 22.80
C GLN A 36 7.16 5.02 23.96
N LEU A 37 7.30 4.56 25.21
CA LEU A 37 6.87 5.27 26.42
C LEU A 37 7.45 6.69 26.60
N THR A 38 8.64 6.96 26.07
CA THR A 38 9.32 8.27 26.15
C THR A 38 9.24 9.09 24.86
N GLY A 39 8.69 8.53 23.78
CA GLY A 39 8.78 9.11 22.43
C GLY A 39 10.17 9.00 21.79
N ASP A 40 11.12 8.30 22.43
CA ASP A 40 12.43 7.99 21.83
C ASP A 40 12.32 6.86 20.80
N PHE A 41 13.20 6.88 19.80
CA PHE A 41 13.24 5.87 18.74
C PHE A 41 14.14 4.68 19.11
N PRO A 42 13.66 3.42 19.02
CA PRO A 42 14.35 2.25 19.58
C PRO A 42 15.52 1.72 18.73
N ASP A 43 16.62 1.38 19.39
CA ASP A 43 17.89 0.96 18.76
C ASP A 43 17.79 -0.43 18.10
N TRP A 44 16.89 -1.33 18.53
CA TRP A 44 16.72 -2.64 17.86
C TRP A 44 16.39 -2.52 16.37
N THR A 45 15.63 -1.49 15.97
CA THR A 45 15.29 -1.26 14.56
C THR A 45 16.53 -0.97 13.71
N ILE A 46 17.50 -0.25 14.30
CA ILE A 46 18.75 0.13 13.65
C ILE A 46 19.62 -1.10 13.41
N SER A 47 19.87 -1.92 14.44
CA SER A 47 20.71 -3.11 14.26
C SER A 47 20.00 -4.20 13.46
N MET A 48 18.66 -4.32 13.53
CA MET A 48 17.90 -5.19 12.63
C MET A 48 18.07 -4.76 11.17
N GLY A 49 17.99 -3.47 10.87
CA GLY A 49 18.24 -2.95 9.52
C GLY A 49 19.68 -3.15 9.05
N GLN A 50 20.68 -2.97 9.92
CA GLN A 50 22.07 -3.32 9.63
C GLN A 50 22.22 -4.82 9.33
N ALA A 51 21.63 -5.70 10.15
CA ALA A 51 21.72 -7.15 9.98
C ALA A 51 21.10 -7.62 8.66
N ILE A 52 20.03 -6.98 8.20
CA ILE A 52 19.38 -7.26 6.91
C ILE A 52 20.30 -6.88 5.74
N LEU A 53 20.94 -5.71 5.81
CA LEU A 53 21.87 -5.25 4.77
C LEU A 53 23.18 -6.07 4.76
N ASP A 54 23.75 -6.38 5.92
CA ASP A 54 24.88 -7.31 6.08
C ASP A 54 24.55 -8.69 5.45
N ARG A 55 23.33 -9.20 5.71
CA ARG A 55 22.85 -10.48 5.20
C ARG A 55 22.52 -10.45 3.70
N ALA A 56 22.32 -9.27 3.11
CA ALA A 56 22.16 -9.04 1.67
C ALA A 56 23.50 -8.90 0.92
N ASP A 57 24.50 -8.24 1.51
CA ASP A 57 25.85 -8.09 0.89
C ASP A 57 26.70 -9.37 0.95
N GLY A 58 26.26 -10.37 1.74
CA GLY A 58 26.43 -11.81 1.47
C GLY A 58 27.82 -12.42 1.61
N ASP A 59 28.87 -11.62 1.82
CA ASP A 59 30.24 -12.03 2.15
C ASP A 59 31.14 -10.83 2.53
N ARG A 60 30.72 -9.60 2.18
CA ARG A 60 31.46 -8.36 2.47
C ARG A 60 31.11 -7.82 3.85
N THR A 61 32.12 -7.27 4.52
CA THR A 61 31.99 -6.63 5.84
C THR A 61 32.47 -5.18 5.84
N ASP A 62 32.56 -4.54 4.65
CA ASP A 62 32.90 -3.11 4.55
C ASP A 62 31.68 -2.20 4.67
N ARG A 63 30.46 -2.77 4.58
CA ARG A 63 29.17 -2.09 4.75
C ARG A 63 29.02 -0.88 3.83
N THR A 64 29.22 -1.12 2.54
CA THR A 64 29.12 -0.11 1.48
C THR A 64 28.11 -0.43 0.37
N THR A 65 27.48 -1.61 0.40
CA THR A 65 26.51 -2.08 -0.61
C THR A 65 25.10 -2.09 -0.01
N GLY A 66 24.20 -1.22 -0.50
CA GLY A 66 22.86 -1.00 0.09
C GLY A 66 22.75 0.29 0.90
N SER A 67 21.54 0.59 1.38
CA SER A 67 21.26 1.84 2.10
C SER A 67 20.28 1.65 3.26
N LEU A 68 20.59 2.29 4.39
CA LEU A 68 19.77 2.38 5.60
C LEU A 68 19.26 3.81 5.77
N PHE A 69 17.95 4.00 5.71
CA PHE A 69 17.28 5.29 5.92
C PHE A 69 16.41 5.25 7.17
N LYS A 70 16.33 6.38 7.89
CA LYS A 70 15.35 6.61 8.94
C LYS A 70 14.35 7.67 8.48
N HIS A 71 13.07 7.48 8.78
CA HIS A 71 12.07 8.54 8.61
C HIS A 71 12.33 9.71 9.57
N GLN A 72 11.84 10.90 9.24
CA GLN A 72 11.93 12.08 10.10
C GLN A 72 10.51 12.63 10.35
N PRO A 73 9.94 12.43 11.55
CA PRO A 73 8.62 12.94 11.90
C PRO A 73 8.46 14.42 11.54
N ASN A 74 9.35 15.29 11.99
CA ASN A 74 9.28 16.75 11.76
C ASN A 74 9.33 17.23 10.29
N SER A 75 9.42 16.33 9.29
CA SER A 75 9.46 16.73 7.88
C SER A 75 8.90 15.74 6.86
N GLY A 76 8.58 14.50 7.25
CA GLY A 76 8.10 13.46 6.32
C GLY A 76 9.18 12.87 5.40
N ASN A 77 10.42 13.34 5.49
CA ASN A 77 11.52 12.91 4.63
C ASN A 77 12.23 11.67 5.20
N TRP A 78 12.67 10.79 4.31
CA TRP A 78 13.68 9.78 4.61
C TRP A 78 15.07 10.42 4.62
N VAL A 79 15.85 10.20 5.67
CA VAL A 79 17.25 10.65 5.76
C VAL A 79 18.20 9.48 5.92
N ALA A 80 19.42 9.62 5.41
CA ALA A 80 20.48 8.64 5.64
C ALA A 80 20.73 8.52 7.15
N LEU A 81 20.78 7.29 7.67
CA LEU A 81 21.13 7.08 9.07
C LEU A 81 22.65 7.20 9.23
N ASP A 82 23.13 8.45 9.33
CA ASP A 82 24.54 8.82 9.48
C ASP A 82 25.12 8.33 10.82
N ASN A 83 25.43 7.04 10.89
CA ASN A 83 26.12 6.37 11.97
C ASN A 83 27.57 6.04 11.55
N ALA A 84 28.46 5.80 12.52
CA ALA A 84 29.86 5.44 12.23
C ALA A 84 30.04 3.98 11.76
N VAL A 85 28.98 3.36 11.24
CA VAL A 85 28.82 1.91 11.15
C VAL A 85 28.59 1.49 9.71
N TRP A 86 27.64 2.14 9.03
CA TRP A 86 27.16 1.83 7.68
C TRP A 86 27.38 3.02 6.73
N ASN A 87 27.82 2.77 5.50
CA ASN A 87 27.96 3.80 4.47
C ASN A 87 26.93 3.57 3.37
N ASN A 88 25.92 4.44 3.27
CA ASN A 88 24.86 4.31 2.28
C ASN A 88 25.41 4.41 0.84
N SER A 89 25.27 3.33 0.07
CA SER A 89 25.57 3.27 -1.37
C SER A 89 24.82 4.34 -2.17
N ASN A 90 23.57 4.58 -1.78
CA ASN A 90 22.58 5.36 -2.52
C ASN A 90 22.42 4.90 -3.99
N SER A 91 22.57 3.60 -4.24
CA SER A 91 22.27 2.98 -5.54
C SER A 91 20.83 2.46 -5.61
N THR A 92 20.29 2.44 -6.82
CA THR A 92 19.01 1.79 -7.18
C THR A 92 19.13 0.27 -7.33
N SER A 93 20.36 -0.26 -7.37
CA SER A 93 20.65 -1.68 -7.60
C SER A 93 20.90 -2.50 -6.33
N ASP A 94 21.11 -1.84 -5.19
CA ASP A 94 21.45 -2.49 -3.92
C ASP A 94 20.24 -2.49 -2.96
N HIS A 95 20.19 -3.39 -1.96
CA HIS A 95 19.04 -3.50 -1.06
C HIS A 95 18.85 -2.25 -0.18
N ILE A 96 17.59 -1.88 0.07
CA ILE A 96 17.21 -0.69 0.82
C ILE A 96 16.45 -1.11 2.08
N VAL A 97 16.84 -0.57 3.23
CA VAL A 97 16.08 -0.69 4.48
C VAL A 97 15.61 0.68 4.95
N LEU A 98 14.32 0.76 5.27
CA LEU A 98 13.59 1.93 5.70
C LEU A 98 13.10 1.73 7.15
N LEU A 99 13.59 2.54 8.08
CA LEU A 99 13.19 2.52 9.47
C LEU A 99 12.15 3.60 9.72
N PHE A 100 10.88 3.22 9.89
CA PHE A 100 9.81 4.19 10.10
C PHE A 100 9.77 4.63 11.57
N ASP A 101 9.93 5.93 11.77
CA ASP A 101 9.87 6.60 13.06
C ASP A 101 8.50 7.23 13.22
N TRP A 102 7.77 6.75 14.23
CA TRP A 102 6.50 7.29 14.70
C TRP A 102 6.49 7.29 16.24
N ALA A 103 7.66 7.47 16.87
CA ALA A 103 7.83 7.23 18.30
C ALA A 103 6.96 8.16 19.16
N SER A 104 6.79 9.42 18.76
CA SER A 104 5.97 10.40 19.49
C SER A 104 4.47 10.09 19.37
N GLU A 105 4.04 9.75 18.15
CA GLU A 105 2.69 9.35 17.77
C GLU A 105 2.29 8.02 18.43
N SER A 106 3.24 7.09 18.55
CA SER A 106 3.03 5.76 19.15
C SER A 106 2.69 5.80 20.64
N ASN A 107 2.99 6.92 21.32
CA ASN A 107 2.76 7.14 22.75
C ASN A 107 1.44 7.90 23.05
N ASN A 108 0.73 8.36 22.01
CA ASN A 108 -0.54 9.07 22.20
C ASN A 108 -1.68 8.07 22.49
N PHE A 109 -2.54 8.44 23.43
CA PHE A 109 -3.70 7.66 23.89
C PHE A 109 -5.02 8.07 23.21
N SER A 110 -4.95 9.03 22.29
CA SER A 110 -6.09 9.44 21.45
C SER A 110 -6.23 8.53 20.23
N ASP A 111 -7.44 8.44 19.71
CA ASP A 111 -7.76 7.78 18.43
C ASP A 111 -6.96 8.40 17.25
N GLY A 112 -6.71 7.62 16.20
CA GLY A 112 -6.29 8.13 14.89
C GLY A 112 -4.80 8.33 14.62
N TRP A 113 -3.96 8.36 15.66
CA TRP A 113 -2.51 8.55 15.49
C TRP A 113 -1.84 7.40 14.73
N LEU A 114 -2.34 6.17 14.87
CA LEU A 114 -1.84 4.99 14.16
C LEU A 114 -2.24 5.04 12.67
N GLU A 115 -3.46 5.48 12.39
CA GLU A 115 -4.00 5.66 11.03
C GLU A 115 -3.28 6.78 10.28
N ALA A 116 -3.07 7.93 10.91
CA ALA A 116 -2.29 9.03 10.35
C ALA A 116 -0.83 8.64 10.10
N ALA A 117 -0.23 7.83 10.98
CA ALA A 117 1.10 7.28 10.78
C ALA A 117 1.13 6.25 9.63
N ALA A 118 0.07 5.45 9.45
CA ALA A 118 -0.07 4.54 8.31
C ALA A 118 -0.27 5.27 6.97
N ASP A 119 -1.07 6.34 6.92
CA ASP A 119 -1.19 7.21 5.74
C ASP A 119 0.16 7.83 5.36
N SER A 120 0.92 8.28 6.35
CA SER A 120 2.25 8.88 6.16
C SER A 120 3.32 7.87 5.72
N LEU A 121 3.35 6.66 6.29
CA LEU A 121 4.25 5.61 5.81
C LEU A 121 3.90 5.22 4.37
N TYR A 122 2.63 4.91 4.10
CA TYR A 122 2.15 4.59 2.75
C TYR A 122 2.52 5.69 1.73
N THR A 123 2.30 6.95 2.08
CA THR A 123 2.59 8.09 1.20
C THR A 123 4.09 8.34 1.02
N SER A 124 4.89 8.21 2.08
CA SER A 124 6.36 8.38 2.01
C SER A 124 7.09 7.28 1.23
N LEU A 125 6.43 6.14 0.96
CA LEU A 125 6.90 5.12 0.02
C LEU A 125 6.61 5.49 -1.45
N LEU A 126 5.51 6.22 -1.70
CA LEU A 126 5.05 6.62 -3.03
C LEU A 126 5.63 7.96 -3.51
N GLY A 127 5.98 8.86 -2.59
CA GLY A 127 6.55 10.17 -2.90
C GLY A 127 7.98 10.10 -3.48
N PRO A 128 8.36 11.02 -4.39
CA PRO A 128 9.70 11.07 -4.97
C PRO A 128 10.73 11.66 -3.99
N ASN A 129 11.81 10.94 -3.72
CA ASN A 129 12.84 11.32 -2.75
C ASN A 129 13.81 12.40 -3.29
N THR A 130 13.33 13.64 -3.50
CA THR A 130 14.15 14.73 -4.05
C THR A 130 15.25 15.24 -3.10
N ASN A 131 15.19 14.85 -1.83
CA ASN A 131 16.15 15.20 -0.78
C ASN A 131 17.35 14.21 -0.70
N LEU A 132 17.19 12.98 -1.18
CA LEU A 132 18.24 11.96 -1.16
C LEU A 132 19.31 12.21 -2.22
N SER A 133 20.49 11.61 -2.04
CA SER A 133 21.62 11.73 -2.96
C SER A 133 21.82 10.47 -3.81
N GLY A 134 22.83 10.45 -4.68
CA GLY A 134 23.15 9.28 -5.50
C GLY A 134 22.12 9.02 -6.60
N GLU A 135 21.84 7.74 -6.87
CA GLU A 135 20.88 7.30 -7.87
C GLU A 135 19.43 7.38 -7.37
N LEU A 136 19.23 7.43 -6.05
CA LEU A 136 17.90 7.47 -5.41
C LEU A 136 17.21 8.85 -5.50
N ASN A 137 17.92 9.89 -5.99
CA ASN A 137 17.37 11.25 -6.06
C ASN A 137 16.17 11.34 -7.01
N GLY A 138 15.00 11.66 -6.45
CA GLY A 138 13.75 11.84 -7.20
C GLY A 138 13.00 10.56 -7.54
N HIS A 139 13.48 9.38 -7.14
CA HIS A 139 12.76 8.12 -7.23
C HIS A 139 11.92 7.87 -5.98
N SER A 140 10.81 7.14 -6.09
CA SER A 140 10.04 6.65 -4.93
C SER A 140 10.42 5.21 -4.58
N PHE A 141 10.29 4.82 -3.31
CA PHE A 141 10.63 3.47 -2.89
C PHE A 141 9.66 2.41 -3.44
N ALA A 142 8.40 2.79 -3.68
CA ALA A 142 7.43 1.98 -4.38
C ALA A 142 7.76 1.78 -5.87
N GLU A 143 8.33 2.79 -6.56
CA GLU A 143 8.81 2.64 -7.94
C GLU A 143 9.96 1.62 -8.00
N LEU A 144 10.97 1.76 -7.13
CA LEU A 144 12.12 0.86 -7.07
C LEU A 144 11.72 -0.57 -6.69
N ALA A 145 10.84 -0.74 -5.70
CA ALA A 145 10.31 -2.05 -5.34
C ALA A 145 9.46 -2.67 -6.47
N LEU A 146 8.75 -1.87 -7.28
CA LEU A 146 8.03 -2.38 -8.44
C LEU A 146 8.99 -2.84 -9.55
N GLU A 147 10.09 -2.13 -9.79
CA GLU A 147 11.12 -2.60 -10.73
C GLU A 147 11.76 -3.91 -10.26
N GLY A 148 12.09 -4.04 -8.97
CA GLY A 148 12.55 -5.28 -8.35
C GLY A 148 11.57 -6.45 -8.51
N GLY A 149 10.30 -6.23 -8.15
CA GLY A 149 9.24 -7.22 -8.22
C GLY A 149 8.87 -7.64 -9.65
N LEU A 150 8.91 -6.72 -10.62
CA LEU A 150 8.80 -7.03 -12.06
C LEU A 150 10.00 -7.84 -12.55
N ALA A 151 11.22 -7.43 -12.20
CA ALA A 151 12.43 -8.17 -12.53
C ALA A 151 12.43 -9.56 -11.91
N ARG A 152 11.78 -9.75 -10.75
CA ARG A 152 11.59 -11.03 -10.06
C ARG A 152 10.52 -11.89 -10.73
N SER A 153 9.35 -11.32 -11.05
CA SER A 153 8.29 -11.98 -11.84
C SER A 153 8.84 -12.58 -13.14
N LEU A 154 9.69 -11.85 -13.86
CA LEU A 154 10.39 -12.32 -15.06
C LEU A 154 11.40 -13.46 -14.82
N ARG A 155 11.86 -13.68 -13.57
CA ARG A 155 12.77 -14.79 -13.20
C ARG A 155 12.00 -16.03 -12.71
N THR A 156 10.94 -15.84 -11.92
CA THR A 156 10.27 -16.92 -11.18
C THR A 156 8.94 -17.36 -11.80
N GLY A 157 8.32 -16.52 -12.63
CA GLY A 157 6.92 -16.70 -13.06
C GLY A 157 5.89 -16.31 -11.98
N SER A 158 6.32 -15.67 -10.89
CA SER A 158 5.42 -15.09 -9.89
C SER A 158 4.61 -13.93 -10.48
N PRO A 159 3.42 -13.58 -9.93
CA PRO A 159 2.69 -12.38 -10.31
C PRO A 159 3.53 -11.10 -10.18
N PRO A 160 3.23 -10.04 -10.94
CA PRO A 160 3.84 -8.73 -10.77
C PRO A 160 3.42 -8.09 -9.43
N GLY A 161 4.30 -7.26 -8.88
CA GLY A 161 4.07 -6.63 -7.58
C GLY A 161 5.29 -5.82 -7.13
N PHE A 162 5.22 -5.32 -5.90
CA PHE A 162 6.28 -4.62 -5.22
C PHE A 162 7.14 -5.62 -4.41
N ASP A 163 8.47 -5.59 -4.59
CA ASP A 163 9.47 -6.28 -3.74
C ASP A 163 9.60 -5.56 -2.36
N LEU A 164 8.45 -5.35 -1.70
CA LEU A 164 8.29 -4.74 -0.38
C LEU A 164 8.18 -5.83 0.69
N HIS A 165 9.10 -5.81 1.66
CA HIS A 165 9.02 -6.60 2.89
C HIS A 165 8.75 -5.69 4.09
N PHE A 166 7.52 -5.71 4.62
CA PHE A 166 7.19 -5.02 5.87
C PHE A 166 7.51 -5.91 7.06
N ILE A 167 8.13 -5.37 8.10
CA ILE A 167 8.40 -6.02 9.39
C ILE A 167 7.88 -5.08 10.47
N GLY A 168 6.87 -5.51 11.24
CA GLY A 168 6.24 -4.68 12.28
C GLY A 168 6.19 -5.38 13.63
N HIS A 169 6.50 -4.65 14.71
CA HIS A 169 6.33 -5.12 16.09
C HIS A 169 5.17 -4.42 16.79
N SER A 170 4.39 -5.14 17.64
CA SER A 170 3.31 -4.55 18.45
C SER A 170 2.32 -3.76 17.57
N ARG A 171 1.91 -2.54 17.95
CA ARG A 171 1.08 -1.60 17.17
C ARG A 171 1.68 -1.31 15.79
N GLY A 172 3.01 -1.38 15.63
CA GLY A 172 3.69 -1.22 14.34
C GLY A 172 3.36 -2.33 13.33
N ALA A 173 2.92 -3.50 13.78
CA ALA A 173 2.35 -4.53 12.89
C ALA A 173 0.94 -4.17 12.41
N VAL A 174 0.12 -3.55 13.26
CA VAL A 174 -1.21 -3.02 12.90
C VAL A 174 -1.08 -1.89 11.88
N LEU A 175 -0.13 -0.97 12.12
CA LEU A 175 0.25 0.10 11.18
C LEU A 175 0.66 -0.47 9.82
N ASN A 176 1.54 -1.48 9.79
CA ASN A 176 1.92 -2.16 8.54
C ASN A 176 0.73 -2.85 7.84
N SER A 177 -0.19 -3.46 8.60
CA SER A 177 -1.46 -3.98 8.06
C SER A 177 -2.25 -2.87 7.34
N LEU A 178 -2.46 -1.71 7.98
CA LEU A 178 -3.16 -0.55 7.41
C LEU A 178 -2.45 0.07 6.20
N VAL A 179 -1.12 -0.01 6.11
CA VAL A 179 -0.36 0.35 4.90
C VAL A 179 -0.62 -0.64 3.78
N THR A 180 -0.64 -1.95 4.06
CA THR A 180 -0.93 -2.96 3.03
C THR A 180 -2.38 -2.91 2.54
N GLU A 181 -3.35 -2.51 3.37
CA GLU A 181 -4.71 -2.21 2.92
C GLU A 181 -4.74 -1.07 1.89
N ARG A 182 -3.98 0.01 2.14
CA ARG A 182 -3.86 1.14 1.21
C ARG A 182 -3.24 0.73 -0.11
N PHE A 183 -2.22 -0.14 -0.11
CA PHE A 183 -1.70 -0.75 -1.34
C PHE A 183 -2.75 -1.62 -2.05
N ALA A 184 -3.51 -2.44 -1.32
CA ALA A 184 -4.54 -3.31 -1.89
C ALA A 184 -5.70 -2.51 -2.53
N ALA A 185 -6.15 -1.43 -1.88
CA ALA A 185 -7.22 -0.57 -2.36
C ALA A 185 -6.82 0.24 -3.60
N ASN A 186 -5.57 0.70 -3.68
CA ASN A 186 -5.10 1.60 -4.76
C ASN A 186 -4.39 0.89 -5.91
N PHE A 187 -3.83 -0.29 -5.66
CA PHE A 187 -3.07 -1.08 -6.64
C PHE A 187 -3.48 -2.58 -6.59
N PRO A 188 -4.77 -2.94 -6.74
CA PRO A 188 -5.25 -4.31 -6.53
C PRO A 188 -4.61 -5.37 -7.45
N ALA A 189 -4.08 -4.96 -8.61
CA ALA A 189 -3.35 -5.82 -9.54
C ALA A 189 -1.84 -5.94 -9.27
N LEU A 190 -1.33 -5.35 -8.19
CA LEU A 190 0.08 -5.41 -7.78
C LEU A 190 0.18 -5.92 -6.33
N ALA A 191 0.83 -7.07 -6.17
CA ALA A 191 1.00 -7.67 -4.86
C ALA A 191 2.08 -6.95 -4.03
N VAL A 192 1.89 -6.85 -2.71
CA VAL A 192 3.01 -6.66 -1.76
C VAL A 192 3.67 -8.02 -1.57
N ASP A 193 5.00 -8.08 -1.46
CA ASP A 193 5.68 -9.35 -1.33
C ASP A 193 5.48 -10.03 0.03
N HIS A 194 5.92 -9.37 1.10
CA HIS A 194 6.07 -10.01 2.41
C HIS A 194 5.61 -9.06 3.52
N VAL A 195 4.73 -9.53 4.40
CA VAL A 195 4.44 -8.89 5.69
C VAL A 195 4.83 -9.82 6.83
N THR A 196 5.75 -9.39 7.68
CA THR A 196 6.12 -10.05 8.93
C THR A 196 5.53 -9.28 10.12
N SER A 197 4.89 -9.99 11.03
CA SER A 197 4.35 -9.46 12.28
C SER A 197 5.05 -10.08 13.49
N LEU A 198 5.40 -9.25 14.45
CA LEU A 198 6.18 -9.59 15.64
C LEU A 198 5.38 -9.15 16.88
N ASP A 199 4.85 -10.11 17.63
CA ASP A 199 3.93 -9.94 18.75
C ASP A 199 2.85 -8.86 18.52
N PRO A 200 2.10 -8.93 17.41
CA PRO A 200 1.18 -7.88 17.01
C PRO A 200 0.00 -7.76 17.97
N HIS A 201 -0.44 -6.54 18.25
CA HIS A 201 -1.71 -6.30 18.95
C HIS A 201 -2.26 -4.90 18.61
N PRO A 202 -3.58 -4.75 18.42
CA PRO A 202 -4.26 -3.46 18.50
C PRO A 202 -4.58 -3.15 19.97
N ALA A 203 -4.20 -1.96 20.43
CA ALA A 203 -4.32 -1.52 21.81
C ALA A 203 -5.70 -0.89 22.13
N SER A 204 -6.42 -1.42 23.12
CA SER A 204 -7.68 -0.86 23.63
C SER A 204 -7.59 0.59 24.08
N PRO A 205 -6.53 1.05 24.78
CA PRO A 205 -6.47 2.41 25.30
C PRO A 205 -6.27 3.49 24.23
N MET A 206 -6.01 3.09 22.98
CA MET A 206 -5.82 3.94 21.81
C MET A 206 -6.91 3.76 20.74
N ASN A 207 -7.91 2.90 21.00
CA ASN A 207 -8.96 2.51 20.06
C ASN A 207 -8.44 1.94 18.72
N ASP A 208 -7.30 1.22 18.74
CA ASP A 208 -6.61 0.77 17.52
C ASP A 208 -7.51 -0.11 16.60
N PRO A 209 -7.48 0.11 15.27
CA PRO A 209 -8.20 -0.72 14.31
C PRO A 209 -7.90 -2.23 14.45
N GLY A 210 -8.97 -3.02 14.53
CA GLY A 210 -8.89 -4.47 14.75
C GLY A 210 -9.07 -4.91 16.20
N TYR A 211 -9.10 -3.98 17.16
CA TYR A 211 -9.52 -4.25 18.54
C TYR A 211 -11.02 -4.58 18.62
N VAL A 212 -11.42 -5.50 19.51
CA VAL A 212 -12.83 -5.86 19.74
C VAL A 212 -13.16 -5.98 21.23
N ALA A 213 -13.80 -4.92 21.76
CA ALA A 213 -14.01 -4.70 23.20
C ALA A 213 -14.78 -5.82 23.94
N ASP A 214 -15.69 -6.54 23.30
CA ASP A 214 -16.51 -7.58 23.96
C ASP A 214 -15.70 -8.77 24.49
N ASN A 215 -14.55 -9.08 23.87
CA ASN A 215 -13.54 -9.98 24.42
C ASN A 215 -12.22 -9.86 23.63
N PRO A 216 -11.29 -8.97 24.01
CA PRO A 216 -10.07 -8.75 23.24
C PRO A 216 -9.16 -9.98 23.20
N ASN A 217 -9.13 -10.77 24.28
CA ASN A 217 -8.41 -12.04 24.38
C ASN A 217 -8.88 -13.12 23.38
N ALA A 218 -10.00 -12.91 22.68
CA ALA A 218 -10.54 -13.88 21.71
C ALA A 218 -10.93 -13.27 20.35
N ASN A 219 -11.19 -11.95 20.29
CA ASN A 219 -11.80 -11.31 19.12
C ASN A 219 -10.94 -10.20 18.47
N SER A 220 -9.90 -9.69 19.14
CA SER A 220 -8.92 -8.79 18.51
C SER A 220 -8.24 -9.50 17.33
N GLN A 221 -8.08 -8.81 16.20
CA GLN A 221 -7.62 -9.42 14.94
C GLN A 221 -6.56 -8.57 14.25
N LEU A 222 -5.48 -9.19 13.80
CA LEU A 222 -4.58 -8.61 12.80
C LEU A 222 -5.01 -9.07 11.41
N PHE A 223 -5.05 -8.14 10.47
CA PHE A 223 -5.47 -8.39 9.09
C PHE A 223 -4.26 -8.57 8.17
N THR A 224 -4.37 -9.52 7.25
CA THR A 224 -3.58 -9.52 6.00
C THR A 224 -4.55 -9.36 4.84
N TYR A 225 -4.07 -8.85 3.70
CA TYR A 225 -4.92 -8.52 2.55
C TYR A 225 -4.63 -9.43 1.36
N ALA A 226 -5.62 -9.61 0.48
CA ALA A 226 -5.56 -10.56 -0.63
C ALA A 226 -4.41 -10.31 -1.63
N ASN A 227 -3.85 -9.10 -1.68
CA ASN A 227 -2.68 -8.77 -2.49
C ASN A 227 -1.34 -8.99 -1.75
N VAL A 228 -1.31 -9.57 -0.55
CA VAL A 228 -0.07 -9.91 0.16
C VAL A 228 0.37 -11.33 -0.24
N THR A 229 1.47 -11.43 -0.99
CA THR A 229 1.97 -12.69 -1.54
C THR A 229 2.30 -13.70 -0.43
N PHE A 230 3.03 -13.23 0.58
CA PHE A 230 3.39 -14.00 1.77
C PHE A 230 3.24 -13.17 3.04
N ALA A 231 2.75 -13.81 4.10
CA ALA A 231 2.69 -13.20 5.41
C ALA A 231 3.11 -14.24 6.45
N ASP A 232 3.91 -13.82 7.42
CA ASP A 232 4.26 -14.61 8.59
C ASP A 232 4.12 -13.81 9.89
N ASN A 233 3.75 -14.52 10.96
CA ASN A 233 3.43 -13.94 12.26
C ASN A 233 4.09 -14.76 13.36
N TYR A 234 4.93 -14.09 14.14
CA TYR A 234 5.60 -14.64 15.31
C TYR A 234 5.06 -13.91 16.53
N TYR A 235 4.46 -14.64 17.46
CA TYR A 235 3.78 -14.05 18.63
C TYR A 235 3.90 -14.98 19.83
N ARG A 236 3.73 -14.48 21.05
CA ARG A 236 3.79 -15.24 22.31
C ARG A 236 2.58 -14.88 23.19
N GLN A 237 2.23 -15.74 24.14
CA GLN A 237 1.09 -15.49 25.03
C GLN A 237 1.29 -16.05 26.45
N ASP A 238 1.14 -15.19 27.47
CA ASP A 238 1.13 -15.55 28.90
C ASP A 238 -0.28 -15.90 29.44
N GLY A 239 -1.32 -15.23 28.91
CA GLY A 239 -2.71 -15.29 29.37
C GLY A 239 -3.34 -13.95 29.82
N THR A 240 -2.57 -12.85 29.82
CA THR A 240 -2.91 -11.51 30.30
C THR A 240 -2.86 -10.45 29.18
N TYR A 241 -3.96 -10.19 28.47
CA TYR A 241 -3.99 -9.14 27.43
C TYR A 241 -4.03 -7.72 28.05
N GLU A 242 -3.04 -6.88 27.72
CA GLU A 242 -2.90 -5.44 28.03
C GLU A 242 -2.71 -4.99 29.50
N THR A 243 -2.93 -5.81 30.53
CA THR A 243 -3.10 -5.26 31.90
C THR A 243 -1.82 -4.91 32.69
N ASP A 244 -0.63 -5.24 32.19
CA ASP A 244 0.65 -5.17 32.90
C ASP A 244 1.84 -4.65 32.06
N LEU A 245 1.58 -4.17 30.84
CA LEU A 245 2.55 -3.79 29.79
C LEU A 245 3.30 -4.96 29.15
N ASP A 246 3.07 -6.21 29.56
CA ASP A 246 3.65 -7.39 28.92
C ASP A 246 2.63 -7.98 27.92
N PHE A 247 2.33 -7.21 26.88
CA PHE A 247 1.23 -7.46 25.94
C PHE A 247 1.31 -8.81 25.22
N ASN A 248 0.18 -9.51 25.11
CA ASN A 248 0.05 -10.72 24.31
C ASN A 248 -0.15 -10.42 22.82
N GLY A 249 0.70 -11.00 21.98
CA GLY A 249 0.48 -10.96 20.55
C GLY A 249 -0.70 -11.83 20.10
N ILE A 250 -1.29 -11.46 18.96
CA ILE A 250 -2.47 -12.11 18.40
C ILE A 250 -2.18 -12.88 17.11
N PHE A 251 -3.11 -13.74 16.75
CA PHE A 251 -3.13 -14.48 15.50
C PHE A 251 -3.39 -13.55 14.29
N ALA A 252 -2.70 -13.80 13.18
CA ALA A 252 -2.82 -13.04 11.93
C ALA A 252 -3.50 -13.89 10.84
N ALA A 253 -4.71 -13.51 10.44
CA ALA A 253 -5.48 -14.26 9.45
C ALA A 253 -4.85 -14.16 8.05
N GLY A 254 -4.63 -15.30 7.40
CA GLY A 254 -3.97 -15.43 6.08
C GLY A 254 -2.45 -15.65 6.13
N ALA A 255 -1.83 -15.58 7.32
CA ALA A 255 -0.40 -15.75 7.51
C ALA A 255 0.01 -17.19 7.88
N PHE A 256 1.28 -17.53 7.70
CA PHE A 256 1.95 -18.54 8.52
C PHE A 256 2.05 -18.01 9.96
N ASN A 257 1.57 -18.76 10.94
CA ASN A 257 1.53 -18.34 12.34
C ASN A 257 2.38 -19.30 13.19
N LEU A 258 3.33 -18.78 13.96
CA LEU A 258 4.14 -19.53 14.91
C LEU A 258 4.04 -18.88 16.29
N GLN A 259 3.46 -19.60 17.25
CA GLN A 259 3.41 -19.18 18.64
C GLN A 259 4.72 -19.57 19.35
N LEU A 260 5.49 -18.58 19.78
CA LEU A 260 6.69 -18.74 20.59
C LEU A 260 6.31 -19.03 22.05
N PRO A 261 6.90 -20.04 22.72
CA PRO A 261 6.63 -20.29 24.13
C PRO A 261 7.26 -19.27 25.06
N GLU A 262 6.46 -18.81 26.01
CA GLU A 262 6.91 -18.10 27.22
C GLU A 262 8.12 -18.79 27.86
N SER A 263 8.04 -20.11 28.05
CA SER A 263 9.10 -20.92 28.68
C SER A 263 10.41 -21.01 27.89
N ILE A 264 10.48 -20.44 26.68
CA ILE A 264 11.70 -20.34 25.88
C ILE A 264 12.27 -18.92 25.96
N LEU A 265 11.42 -17.88 25.88
CA LEU A 265 11.84 -16.48 26.00
C LEU A 265 12.36 -16.18 27.42
N VAL A 266 11.58 -16.56 28.44
CA VAL A 266 11.82 -16.32 29.88
C VAL A 266 13.27 -16.55 30.32
N GLY A 267 13.85 -15.52 30.92
CA GLY A 267 15.15 -15.58 31.62
C GLY A 267 16.37 -15.19 30.79
N ALA A 268 16.17 -14.70 29.58
CA ALA A 268 17.13 -13.90 28.82
C ALA A 268 16.36 -12.77 28.11
N GLY A 269 16.93 -12.11 27.10
CA GLY A 269 16.25 -11.03 26.40
C GLY A 269 16.07 -9.79 27.28
N SER A 270 14.83 -9.30 27.33
CA SER A 270 14.41 -8.03 27.93
C SER A 270 13.80 -8.19 29.33
N THR A 271 12.98 -7.24 29.77
CA THR A 271 12.22 -7.30 31.03
C THR A 271 10.77 -7.76 30.88
N THR A 272 10.32 -7.92 29.64
CA THR A 272 8.94 -8.17 29.24
C THR A 272 8.99 -8.91 27.91
N GLU A 273 8.73 -10.22 27.95
CA GLU A 273 8.88 -11.18 26.86
C GLU A 273 8.13 -10.77 25.56
N HIS A 274 7.20 -9.82 25.64
CA HIS A 274 6.68 -9.05 24.49
C HIS A 274 7.75 -8.51 23.52
N SER A 275 8.86 -7.98 24.03
CA SER A 275 9.96 -7.44 23.21
C SER A 275 10.93 -8.53 22.75
N ASP A 276 10.96 -9.67 23.44
CA ASP A 276 11.82 -10.78 23.08
C ASP A 276 11.45 -11.40 21.74
N VAL A 277 10.24 -11.16 21.22
CA VAL A 277 9.81 -11.60 19.89
C VAL A 277 10.56 -10.88 18.77
N HIS A 278 10.86 -9.57 18.90
CA HIS A 278 11.73 -8.90 17.91
C HIS A 278 13.19 -9.30 18.08
N THR A 279 13.64 -9.51 19.31
CA THR A 279 14.98 -10.03 19.62
C THR A 279 15.17 -11.47 19.07
N TRP A 280 14.13 -12.31 19.12
CA TRP A 280 14.12 -13.67 18.56
C TRP A 280 14.14 -13.65 17.03
N TYR A 281 13.32 -12.80 16.42
CA TYR A 281 13.30 -12.65 14.96
C TYR A 281 14.63 -12.11 14.44
N TYR A 282 15.26 -11.16 15.13
CA TYR A 282 16.61 -10.68 14.81
C TYR A 282 17.62 -11.84 14.71
N GLY A 283 17.55 -12.82 15.61
CA GLY A 283 18.40 -14.01 15.54
C GLY A 283 18.24 -14.81 14.25
N THR A 284 17.05 -14.86 13.65
CA THR A 284 16.81 -15.51 12.35
C THR A 284 17.52 -14.85 11.17
N ILE A 285 17.89 -13.57 11.32
CA ILE A 285 18.72 -12.83 10.36
C ILE A 285 20.20 -13.23 10.51
N THR A 286 20.67 -13.41 11.75
CA THR A 286 22.11 -13.55 12.07
C THR A 286 22.67 -14.97 12.07
N ASP A 287 21.83 -16.02 11.98
CA ASP A 287 22.27 -17.43 11.97
C ASP A 287 23.25 -17.77 10.82
N ALA A 288 23.05 -17.14 9.66
CA ALA A 288 23.84 -17.41 8.46
C ALA A 288 25.28 -16.84 8.51
N LEU A 289 25.63 -16.07 9.54
CA LEU A 289 26.89 -15.34 9.61
C LEU A 289 28.04 -16.21 10.17
N PRO A 290 29.28 -16.12 9.65
CA PRO A 290 30.45 -16.86 10.18
C PRO A 290 30.71 -16.58 11.67
N THR A 291 31.19 -17.55 12.45
CA THR A 291 31.33 -17.45 13.93
C THR A 291 32.30 -16.36 14.41
N ASP A 292 33.13 -15.83 13.52
CA ASP A 292 34.09 -14.75 13.72
C ASP A 292 33.63 -13.38 13.17
N TYR A 293 32.39 -13.29 12.67
CA TYR A 293 31.75 -12.04 12.21
C TYR A 293 31.79 -10.93 13.28
N THR A 294 32.43 -9.80 12.94
CA THR A 294 32.57 -8.60 13.80
C THR A 294 31.68 -7.42 13.35
N GLY A 295 30.79 -7.63 12.39
CA GLY A 295 30.11 -6.55 11.65
C GLY A 295 28.85 -5.99 12.31
N PHE A 296 28.74 -5.94 13.64
CA PHE A 296 27.66 -5.22 14.35
C PHE A 296 28.20 -4.06 15.19
N SER A 297 27.39 -3.03 15.46
CA SER A 297 27.77 -1.90 16.32
C SER A 297 27.28 -2.05 17.75
N GLY A 298 28.18 -2.36 18.68
CA GLY A 298 27.89 -2.44 20.12
C GLY A 298 27.16 -3.73 20.50
N ALA A 299 25.99 -3.95 19.91
CA ALA A 299 25.34 -5.24 19.84
C ALA A 299 26.29 -6.30 19.23
N GLY A 300 26.35 -7.49 19.82
CA GLY A 300 26.94 -8.67 19.18
C GLY A 300 25.93 -9.40 18.31
N ARG A 301 26.34 -10.48 17.64
CA ARG A 301 25.44 -11.39 16.88
C ARG A 301 24.23 -11.90 17.70
N ASN A 302 24.39 -11.92 19.03
CA ASN A 302 23.45 -12.37 20.04
C ASN A 302 22.81 -11.19 20.81
N HIS A 303 22.67 -10.04 20.16
CA HIS A 303 22.11 -8.82 20.73
C HIS A 303 21.42 -8.04 19.60
N ASP A 304 20.20 -7.55 19.79
CA ASP A 304 19.43 -6.89 18.71
C ASP A 304 19.64 -5.37 18.65
N GLY A 305 20.09 -4.78 19.74
CA GLY A 305 20.35 -3.35 19.90
C GLY A 305 20.10 -2.97 21.35
N ASP A 306 18.94 -3.39 21.84
CA ASP A 306 18.47 -3.16 23.20
C ASP A 306 18.78 -4.35 24.13
N ASN A 307 18.61 -5.60 23.65
CA ASN A 307 18.64 -6.80 24.49
C ASN A 307 19.49 -7.95 23.92
N ALA A 308 19.88 -8.89 24.79
CA ALA A 308 20.78 -10.00 24.46
C ALA A 308 20.08 -11.37 24.56
N PHE A 309 20.26 -12.23 23.54
CA PHE A 309 19.56 -13.51 23.43
C PHE A 309 20.49 -14.75 23.36
N PRO A 310 20.08 -15.89 23.94
CA PRO A 310 20.87 -17.11 23.96
C PRO A 310 20.56 -17.99 22.75
N GLU A 311 21.53 -18.80 22.33
CA GLU A 311 21.34 -19.85 21.32
C GLU A 311 20.27 -20.88 21.71
N SER A 312 19.91 -20.97 23.00
CA SER A 312 18.86 -21.88 23.48
C SER A 312 17.45 -21.55 23.00
N TRP A 313 17.19 -20.32 22.54
CA TRP A 313 15.90 -19.91 21.95
C TRP A 313 15.56 -20.63 20.63
N TYR A 314 16.54 -21.27 19.99
CA TYR A 314 16.39 -21.95 18.70
C TYR A 314 16.76 -23.44 18.77
N ASN A 315 16.96 -23.95 19.99
CA ASN A 315 17.11 -25.38 20.23
C ASN A 315 15.74 -26.05 20.19
N ARG A 316 15.62 -27.10 19.38
CA ARG A 316 14.42 -27.96 19.29
C ARG A 316 13.95 -28.39 20.69
N GLN A 317 12.81 -27.86 21.12
CA GLN A 317 12.06 -28.30 22.30
C GLN A 317 10.59 -28.46 21.90
N GLN A 318 9.98 -29.53 22.42
CA GLN A 318 8.59 -29.85 22.10
C GLN A 318 7.64 -28.84 22.72
N LEU A 319 6.80 -28.26 21.87
CA LEU A 319 5.65 -27.43 22.22
C LEU A 319 4.56 -28.30 22.90
N PRO A 320 3.67 -27.74 23.74
CA PRO A 320 2.69 -28.52 24.49
C PRO A 320 1.66 -29.29 23.64
N ASP A 321 1.50 -28.90 22.38
CA ASP A 321 0.67 -29.53 21.34
C ASP A 321 1.41 -30.63 20.54
N GLY A 322 2.75 -30.63 20.57
CA GLY A 322 3.63 -31.57 19.88
C GLY A 322 4.43 -31.01 18.71
N GLU A 323 4.33 -29.71 18.40
CA GLU A 323 5.25 -29.05 17.46
C GLU A 323 6.63 -28.79 18.09
N ASP A 324 7.58 -28.19 17.37
CA ASP A 324 8.93 -27.84 17.86
C ASP A 324 9.23 -26.38 17.45
N VAL A 325 9.85 -25.57 18.31
CA VAL A 325 10.43 -24.28 17.85
C VAL A 325 11.50 -24.58 16.78
N PRO A 326 11.39 -24.05 15.55
CA PRO A 326 12.33 -24.38 14.48
C PRO A 326 13.72 -23.79 14.72
N PRO A 327 14.79 -24.43 14.21
CA PRO A 327 16.10 -23.79 14.12
C PRO A 327 16.00 -22.49 13.30
N ARG A 328 16.60 -21.42 13.81
CA ARG A 328 16.47 -20.06 13.24
C ARG A 328 16.79 -19.96 11.73
N GLY A 329 17.75 -20.73 11.22
CA GLY A 329 18.05 -20.80 9.78
C GLY A 329 16.99 -21.46 8.87
N VAL A 330 15.83 -21.88 9.39
CA VAL A 330 14.68 -22.38 8.59
C VAL A 330 13.34 -21.70 8.92
N VAL A 331 13.37 -20.54 9.58
CA VAL A 331 12.16 -19.80 10.02
C VAL A 331 12.44 -18.29 10.06
N GLY A 332 11.41 -17.45 10.26
CA GLY A 332 11.57 -16.00 10.37
C GLY A 332 12.11 -15.41 9.07
N PHE A 333 13.21 -14.65 9.18
CA PHE A 333 13.87 -14.02 8.04
C PHE A 333 14.36 -15.01 6.97
N HIS A 334 14.40 -16.32 7.24
CA HIS A 334 14.56 -17.35 6.21
C HIS A 334 13.54 -17.20 5.06
N PHE A 335 12.29 -16.82 5.35
CA PHE A 335 11.25 -16.63 4.33
C PHE A 335 11.31 -15.27 3.63
N SER A 336 12.25 -14.38 3.97
CA SER A 336 12.49 -13.15 3.22
C SER A 336 13.08 -13.46 1.83
N GLN A 337 13.04 -12.47 0.93
CA GLN A 337 13.72 -12.55 -0.37
C GLN A 337 15.22 -12.88 -0.22
N ILE A 338 15.88 -12.35 0.81
CA ILE A 338 17.31 -12.53 1.10
C ILE A 338 17.60 -13.88 1.78
N GLY A 339 16.59 -14.45 2.46
CA GLY A 339 16.64 -15.77 3.11
C GLY A 339 16.46 -16.94 2.15
N GLU A 340 15.85 -16.71 0.97
CA GLU A 340 15.55 -17.67 -0.11
C GLU A 340 14.72 -18.92 0.32
N GLY A 341 13.99 -18.84 1.44
CA GLY A 341 13.18 -19.93 1.98
C GLY A 341 11.90 -20.22 1.18
N ASP A 342 11.52 -21.51 1.14
CA ASP A 342 10.34 -21.96 0.39
C ASP A 342 9.03 -21.61 1.12
N ARG A 343 8.39 -20.53 0.67
CA ARG A 343 7.09 -20.04 1.12
C ARG A 343 5.89 -20.91 0.69
N SER A 344 6.08 -21.87 -0.23
CA SER A 344 4.98 -22.67 -0.79
C SER A 344 4.58 -23.88 0.06
N VAL A 345 5.45 -24.28 1.01
CA VAL A 345 5.27 -25.47 1.85
C VAL A 345 4.81 -25.17 3.28
N VAL A 346 4.78 -23.90 3.69
CA VAL A 346 4.35 -23.51 5.04
C VAL A 346 2.82 -23.36 5.14
N PRO A 347 2.19 -23.79 6.25
CA PRO A 347 0.75 -23.70 6.42
C PRO A 347 0.32 -22.25 6.68
N LYS A 348 -0.50 -21.68 5.79
CA LYS A 348 -1.26 -20.44 6.06
C LYS A 348 -2.56 -20.77 6.79
N ALA A 349 -2.93 -20.00 7.80
CA ALA A 349 -4.12 -20.20 8.61
C ALA A 349 -5.10 -19.02 8.52
N GLY A 350 -6.40 -19.30 8.45
CA GLY A 350 -7.42 -18.29 8.11
C GLY A 350 -7.34 -17.83 6.65
N ALA A 351 -8.09 -16.78 6.31
CA ALA A 351 -8.09 -16.17 4.97
C ALA A 351 -7.69 -14.69 5.06
N PRO A 352 -6.93 -14.14 4.09
CA PRO A 352 -6.75 -12.70 3.95
C PRO A 352 -8.09 -11.99 3.67
N ARG A 353 -8.17 -10.71 4.00
CA ARG A 353 -9.32 -9.85 3.71
C ARG A 353 -9.22 -9.19 2.33
N ASN A 354 -10.36 -8.83 1.78
CA ASN A 354 -10.43 -7.80 0.74
C ASN A 354 -10.29 -6.42 1.41
N PRO A 355 -9.66 -5.43 0.76
CA PRO A 355 -9.52 -4.09 1.31
C PRO A 355 -10.83 -3.31 1.33
N SER A 356 -10.91 -2.34 2.24
CA SER A 356 -12.00 -1.37 2.34
C SER A 356 -11.82 -0.23 1.32
N LEU A 357 -12.94 0.33 0.84
CA LEU A 357 -12.97 1.56 0.06
C LEU A 357 -14.09 2.48 0.60
N PRO A 358 -13.90 3.81 0.65
CA PRO A 358 -12.65 4.54 0.44
C PRO A 358 -11.73 4.49 1.67
N ALA A 359 -10.45 4.88 1.51
CA ALA A 359 -9.62 5.22 2.65
C ALA A 359 -10.06 6.58 3.22
N LEU A 360 -10.37 6.61 4.52
CA LEU A 360 -10.44 7.85 5.29
C LEU A 360 -9.01 8.35 5.50
N LEU A 361 -8.75 9.63 5.20
CA LEU A 361 -7.55 10.31 5.70
C LEU A 361 -7.82 10.62 7.17
N PHE A 362 -6.92 10.24 8.09
CA PHE A 362 -7.09 10.65 9.48
C PHE A 362 -6.49 12.03 9.71
N ASN A 363 -7.36 13.03 9.88
CA ASN A 363 -7.00 14.45 10.01
C ASN A 363 -7.51 15.14 11.30
N GLY A 364 -8.04 14.35 12.24
CA GLY A 364 -9.01 14.81 13.26
C GLY A 364 -10.45 14.41 12.88
N ASP A 365 -11.40 14.68 13.78
CA ASP A 365 -12.81 14.84 13.40
C ASP A 365 -13.52 15.89 14.29
N PHE A 366 -14.60 16.48 13.78
CA PHE A 366 -15.39 17.48 14.53
C PHE A 366 -16.26 16.88 15.67
N SER A 367 -16.10 15.58 16.00
CA SER A 367 -16.91 14.91 17.00
C SER A 367 -16.27 14.98 18.39
N VAL A 368 -17.01 15.55 19.34
CA VAL A 368 -16.60 15.53 20.75
C VAL A 368 -16.69 14.09 21.26
N GLY A 369 -15.58 13.37 21.24
CA GLY A 369 -15.45 12.02 21.80
C GLY A 369 -16.02 11.97 23.21
N GLN A 370 -16.92 11.01 23.50
CA GLN A 370 -17.88 11.11 24.62
C GLN A 370 -17.26 11.16 26.03
N ASN A 371 -15.95 10.95 26.16
CA ASN A 371 -15.20 11.06 27.41
C ASN A 371 -14.51 12.44 27.61
N ASN A 372 -14.58 13.34 26.62
CA ASN A 372 -14.19 14.76 26.73
C ASN A 372 -12.77 15.01 27.29
N GLN A 373 -11.83 14.11 26.99
CA GLN A 373 -10.41 14.23 27.31
C GLN A 373 -9.55 13.74 26.15
N LEU A 374 -9.53 14.50 25.06
CA LEU A 374 -8.24 14.78 24.44
C LEU A 374 -7.49 15.65 25.45
N THR A 375 -6.28 15.25 25.83
CA THR A 375 -5.36 16.12 26.57
C THR A 375 -4.74 17.13 25.60
N ALA A 376 -3.79 17.95 26.03
CA ALA A 376 -3.28 19.08 25.24
C ALA A 376 -2.26 18.65 24.16
N ASP A 377 -2.49 17.48 23.56
CA ASP A 377 -1.50 16.62 22.94
C ASP A 377 -1.85 16.34 21.47
N GLY A 378 -2.02 17.41 20.70
CA GLY A 378 -1.91 17.41 19.23
C GLY A 378 -3.12 17.01 18.41
N LEU A 379 -2.93 17.02 17.09
CA LEU A 379 -3.93 16.63 16.09
C LEU A 379 -3.32 15.66 15.06
N PRO A 380 -3.81 14.42 14.94
CA PRO A 380 -3.34 13.47 13.92
C PRO A 380 -3.47 14.07 12.52
N GLY A 381 -2.46 13.86 11.68
CA GLY A 381 -2.43 14.40 10.32
C GLY A 381 -1.93 15.86 10.20
N TRP A 382 -1.60 16.55 11.30
CA TRP A 382 -1.15 17.95 11.25
C TRP A 382 0.14 18.30 12.02
N GLU A 383 0.63 17.44 12.93
CA GLU A 383 1.83 17.74 13.74
C GLU A 383 3.14 17.12 13.22
N TYR A 384 3.08 15.91 12.66
CA TYR A 384 4.27 15.11 12.31
C TYR A 384 4.23 14.62 10.86
N HIS A 385 5.15 13.75 10.49
CA HIS A 385 5.41 13.26 9.14
C HIS A 385 5.33 14.31 8.00
N GLY A 386 5.67 15.57 8.28
CA GLY A 386 5.62 16.69 7.32
C GLY A 386 4.39 17.60 7.44
N GLY A 387 3.44 17.28 8.32
CA GLY A 387 2.49 18.24 8.85
C GLY A 387 3.19 19.33 9.69
N SER A 388 2.51 20.47 9.85
CA SER A 388 2.90 21.53 10.80
C SER A 388 1.78 22.56 10.92
N HIS A 389 1.55 23.14 12.10
CA HIS A 389 0.71 24.33 12.27
C HIS A 389 1.45 25.44 13.02
N ASP A 390 1.17 26.69 12.64
CA ASP A 390 1.63 27.92 13.28
C ASP A 390 0.51 28.54 14.16
N ALA A 391 -0.67 27.91 14.20
CA ALA A 391 -1.89 28.37 14.87
C ALA A 391 -2.22 27.56 16.15
N ASP A 392 -3.13 28.07 16.99
CA ASP A 392 -3.56 27.38 18.22
C ASP A 392 -4.36 26.09 17.93
N LEU A 393 -4.22 25.07 18.78
CA LEU A 393 -5.13 23.91 18.80
C LEU A 393 -6.14 24.06 19.94
N THR A 394 -7.43 23.90 19.66
CA THR A 394 -8.46 23.96 20.70
C THR A 394 -8.52 22.67 21.51
N SER A 395 -8.92 22.79 22.78
CA SER A 395 -9.00 21.68 23.75
C SER A 395 -10.10 20.64 23.46
N ASP A 396 -10.68 20.69 22.26
CA ASP A 396 -11.69 19.77 21.73
C ASP A 396 -11.26 19.14 20.40
N GLY A 397 -9.96 19.20 20.06
CA GLY A 397 -9.37 18.41 18.98
C GLY A 397 -9.56 18.99 17.58
N ARG A 398 -9.75 20.31 17.45
CA ARG A 398 -10.03 20.95 16.16
C ARG A 398 -8.90 21.89 15.78
N LEU A 399 -8.50 21.86 14.51
CA LEU A 399 -7.59 22.85 13.96
C LEU A 399 -8.29 24.21 13.92
N HIS A 400 -7.74 25.20 14.64
CA HIS A 400 -8.25 26.56 14.74
C HIS A 400 -7.27 27.53 14.05
N LEU A 401 -7.79 28.48 13.25
CA LEU A 401 -7.05 29.62 12.71
C LEU A 401 -7.80 30.90 13.13
N GLY A 402 -7.13 31.87 13.75
CA GLY A 402 -7.83 33.03 14.33
C GLY A 402 -6.92 34.19 14.80
N GLU A 403 -7.38 34.98 15.77
CA GLU A 403 -6.64 36.14 16.31
C GLU A 403 -5.47 35.74 17.23
N SER A 404 -4.52 34.94 16.71
CA SER A 404 -3.28 34.59 17.43
C SER A 404 -2.41 35.84 17.60
N GLY A 405 -2.20 36.23 18.87
CA GLY A 405 -1.82 37.60 19.22
C GLY A 405 -0.51 38.09 18.58
N LEU A 406 -0.60 39.14 17.76
CA LEU A 406 0.48 39.80 17.01
C LEU A 406 0.96 39.08 15.73
N SER A 407 0.31 38.00 15.31
CA SER A 407 0.46 37.48 13.93
C SER A 407 -0.41 38.26 12.95
N ASN A 408 -0.07 38.18 11.66
CA ASN A 408 -0.89 38.63 10.54
C ASN A 408 -1.42 37.45 9.69
N PHE A 409 -0.95 36.23 9.96
CA PHE A 409 -1.28 35.01 9.22
C PHE A 409 -1.21 33.80 10.16
N ASP A 410 -2.29 33.02 10.21
CA ASP A 410 -2.31 31.68 10.81
C ASP A 410 -2.26 30.64 9.69
N ARG A 411 -1.58 29.51 9.93
CA ARG A 411 -1.33 28.49 8.90
C ARG A 411 -1.29 27.09 9.48
N ALA A 412 -1.82 26.13 8.72
CA ALA A 412 -1.67 24.71 8.99
C ALA A 412 -1.37 23.93 7.70
N THR A 413 -0.55 22.90 7.80
CA THR A 413 -0.16 22.01 6.72
C THR A 413 -0.44 20.59 7.18
N HIS A 414 -1.27 19.88 6.43
CA HIS A 414 -1.54 18.47 6.68
C HIS A 414 -0.33 17.63 6.21
N ASN A 415 -0.13 16.47 6.82
CA ASN A 415 0.78 15.43 6.34
C ASN A 415 0.57 15.20 4.82
N PRO A 416 1.62 14.97 4.02
CA PRO A 416 1.43 14.58 2.63
C PRO A 416 0.55 13.33 2.52
N PHE A 417 -0.38 13.31 1.56
CA PHE A 417 -1.21 12.15 1.28
C PHE A 417 -1.30 11.82 -0.21
N TYR A 418 -1.50 10.55 -0.51
CA TYR A 418 -1.71 10.04 -1.87
C TYR A 418 -3.15 10.27 -2.33
N VAL A 419 -3.33 10.69 -3.59
CA VAL A 419 -4.65 10.84 -4.23
C VAL A 419 -4.98 9.57 -5.04
N PRO A 420 -5.98 8.77 -4.64
CA PRO A 420 -6.40 7.60 -5.40
C PRO A 420 -6.79 7.91 -6.84
N ALA A 421 -6.67 6.91 -7.73
CA ALA A 421 -7.09 7.04 -9.13
C ALA A 421 -8.58 7.41 -9.29
N TYR A 422 -9.39 7.07 -8.29
CA TYR A 422 -10.83 7.33 -8.22
C TYR A 422 -11.18 8.74 -7.76
N ALA A 423 -10.33 9.39 -6.97
CA ALA A 423 -10.64 10.66 -6.34
C ALA A 423 -10.80 11.76 -7.39
N THR A 424 -11.91 12.50 -7.28
CA THR A 424 -12.27 13.61 -8.18
C THR A 424 -12.05 14.94 -7.48
N ARG A 425 -12.27 14.98 -6.17
CA ARG A 425 -12.17 16.15 -5.31
C ARG A 425 -11.74 15.77 -3.90
N ILE A 426 -11.14 16.72 -3.20
CA ILE A 426 -11.18 16.77 -1.74
C ILE A 426 -12.48 17.48 -1.36
N GLU A 427 -13.21 16.94 -0.39
CA GLU A 427 -14.20 17.68 0.40
C GLU A 427 -13.60 17.97 1.79
N PHE A 428 -13.97 19.09 2.41
CA PHE A 428 -13.62 19.41 3.79
C PHE A 428 -14.71 20.28 4.43
N GLU A 429 -14.87 20.18 5.74
CA GLU A 429 -15.84 20.99 6.48
C GLU A 429 -15.14 22.20 7.14
N LEU A 430 -15.68 23.38 6.87
CA LEU A 430 -15.20 24.69 7.31
C LEU A 430 -16.23 25.29 8.27
N GLN A 431 -15.84 25.52 9.52
CA GLN A 431 -16.67 26.23 10.49
C GLN A 431 -16.10 27.62 10.75
N VAL A 432 -16.85 28.66 10.40
CA VAL A 432 -16.52 30.07 10.68
C VAL A 432 -17.30 30.52 11.91
N THR A 433 -16.59 30.98 12.93
CA THR A 433 -17.11 31.35 14.27
C THR A 433 -17.17 32.87 14.45
N ASP A 434 -16.21 33.61 13.90
CA ASP A 434 -16.29 35.06 13.65
C ASP A 434 -15.84 35.36 12.20
N ALA A 435 -16.34 36.44 11.60
CA ALA A 435 -16.39 36.62 10.16
C ALA A 435 -16.06 38.05 9.71
N SER A 436 -14.98 38.23 8.94
CA SER A 436 -14.65 39.51 8.29
C SER A 436 -14.99 39.55 6.79
N GLU A 437 -15.27 40.76 6.28
CA GLU A 437 -15.47 41.02 4.85
C GLU A 437 -14.14 41.18 4.08
N ASP A 438 -13.00 41.30 4.77
CA ASP A 438 -11.66 41.45 4.17
C ASP A 438 -10.71 40.26 4.36
N ASP A 439 -11.13 39.18 5.03
CA ASP A 439 -10.33 37.96 5.20
C ASP A 439 -10.74 36.85 4.21
N GLU A 440 -9.74 36.08 3.74
CA GLU A 440 -9.96 34.87 2.95
C GLU A 440 -9.22 33.66 3.55
N LEU A 441 -9.86 32.50 3.54
CA LEU A 441 -9.17 31.23 3.71
C LEU A 441 -8.56 30.82 2.37
N LEU A 442 -7.23 30.74 2.32
CA LEU A 442 -6.45 30.24 1.20
C LEU A 442 -6.07 28.78 1.46
N ILE A 443 -6.67 27.86 0.72
CA ILE A 443 -6.26 26.45 0.69
C ILE A 443 -5.30 26.23 -0.48
N VAL A 444 -4.17 25.59 -0.23
CA VAL A 444 -3.20 25.19 -1.25
C VAL A 444 -3.15 23.66 -1.34
N VAL A 445 -3.52 23.13 -2.50
CA VAL A 445 -3.60 21.68 -2.78
C VAL A 445 -2.60 21.33 -3.88
N GLY A 446 -1.57 20.55 -3.57
CA GLY A 446 -0.51 20.20 -4.54
C GLY A 446 0.17 21.43 -5.17
N GLY A 447 0.25 22.55 -4.42
CA GLY A 447 0.76 23.84 -4.90
C GLY A 447 -0.26 24.70 -5.69
N SER A 448 -1.49 24.24 -5.89
CA SER A 448 -2.57 25.02 -6.53
C SER A 448 -3.38 25.80 -5.47
N PRO A 449 -3.53 27.14 -5.58
CA PRO A 449 -4.25 27.95 -4.61
C PRO A 449 -5.75 28.08 -4.90
N HIS A 450 -6.58 27.94 -3.86
CA HIS A 450 -8.03 28.07 -3.84
C HIS A 450 -8.44 29.01 -2.71
N ARG A 451 -9.37 29.95 -2.96
CA ARG A 451 -9.74 31.03 -2.01
C ARG A 451 -11.22 30.97 -1.66
N PHE A 452 -11.52 31.08 -0.37
CA PHE A 452 -12.85 31.04 0.22
C PHE A 452 -13.03 32.27 1.12
N GLY A 453 -14.03 33.12 0.84
CA GLY A 453 -14.19 34.41 1.53
C GLY A 453 -15.04 34.30 2.80
N LEU A 454 -14.52 34.75 3.95
CA LEU A 454 -15.02 34.42 5.30
C LEU A 454 -16.19 35.29 5.79
N ASN A 455 -17.04 35.72 4.87
CA ASN A 455 -18.06 36.76 5.04
C ASN A 455 -19.26 36.37 5.94
N ASN A 456 -19.37 35.12 6.42
CA ASN A 456 -20.53 34.64 7.16
C ASN A 456 -20.13 33.60 8.22
N VAL A 457 -20.60 33.79 9.46
CA VAL A 457 -20.56 32.77 10.53
C VAL A 457 -21.47 31.59 10.16
N GLY A 458 -20.96 30.36 10.29
CA GLY A 458 -21.67 29.14 9.92
C GLY A 458 -20.76 27.94 9.73
N THR A 459 -21.33 26.81 9.29
CA THR A 459 -20.57 25.63 8.87
C THR A 459 -20.88 25.32 7.41
N PHE A 460 -19.82 25.09 6.63
CA PHE A 460 -19.83 25.00 5.17
C PHE A 460 -19.08 23.73 4.76
N ASN A 461 -19.59 23.01 3.76
CA ASN A 461 -18.90 21.86 3.18
C ASN A 461 -18.30 22.32 1.84
N GLU A 462 -16.99 22.54 1.83
CA GLU A 462 -16.24 23.07 0.71
C GLU A 462 -15.52 21.95 -0.05
N HIS A 463 -15.16 22.21 -1.32
CA HIS A 463 -14.54 21.19 -2.16
C HIS A 463 -13.57 21.73 -3.20
N ILE A 464 -12.55 20.94 -3.52
CA ILE A 464 -11.47 21.27 -4.46
C ILE A 464 -11.25 20.07 -5.39
N SER A 465 -11.37 20.25 -6.71
CA SER A 465 -11.05 19.18 -7.68
C SER A 465 -9.57 18.79 -7.61
N VAL A 466 -9.31 17.49 -7.58
CA VAL A 466 -7.96 16.90 -7.60
C VAL A 466 -7.71 16.08 -8.87
N ASP A 467 -8.48 16.34 -9.94
CA ASP A 467 -8.41 15.58 -11.20
C ASP A 467 -7.02 15.59 -11.87
N LEU A 468 -6.20 16.62 -11.59
CA LEU A 468 -4.83 16.74 -12.07
C LEU A 468 -3.80 15.99 -11.23
N PHE A 469 -4.17 15.55 -10.01
CA PHE A 469 -3.29 14.91 -9.03
C PHE A 469 -3.59 13.41 -8.83
N ARG A 470 -4.52 12.82 -9.60
CA ARG A 470 -4.87 11.40 -9.49
C ARG A 470 -3.65 10.48 -9.67
N ARG A 471 -3.39 9.62 -8.69
CA ARG A 471 -2.19 8.78 -8.51
C ARG A 471 -0.89 9.55 -8.18
N ASP A 472 -1.00 10.75 -7.62
CA ASP A 472 0.13 11.55 -7.16
C ASP A 472 0.10 11.74 -5.64
N VAL A 473 1.20 12.21 -5.07
CA VAL A 473 1.33 12.59 -3.66
C VAL A 473 1.25 14.12 -3.55
N ILE A 474 0.34 14.61 -2.70
CA ILE A 474 0.11 16.04 -2.53
C ILE A 474 0.16 16.46 -1.06
N THR A 475 0.38 17.76 -0.84
CA THR A 475 0.12 18.43 0.42
C THR A 475 -1.20 19.19 0.35
N PHE A 476 -1.86 19.30 1.51
CA PHE A 476 -2.96 20.24 1.76
C PHE A 476 -2.47 21.25 2.80
N GLN A 477 -2.67 22.55 2.54
CA GLN A 477 -2.27 23.62 3.45
C GLN A 477 -3.37 24.67 3.54
N ALA A 478 -3.81 24.99 4.75
CA ALA A 478 -4.74 26.06 5.06
C ALA A 478 -3.96 27.29 5.54
N ILE A 479 -4.33 28.48 5.03
CA ILE A 479 -3.73 29.76 5.36
C ILE A 479 -4.85 30.78 5.56
N LEU A 480 -4.90 31.43 6.71
CA LEU A 480 -5.78 32.58 6.95
C LEU A 480 -5.09 33.85 6.41
N ASP A 481 -5.56 34.34 5.26
CA ASP A 481 -4.99 35.44 4.50
C ASP A 481 -5.77 36.74 4.78
N ALA A 482 -5.26 37.54 5.72
CA ALA A 482 -5.97 38.70 6.25
C ALA A 482 -5.80 39.97 5.39
N GLY A 483 -6.91 40.62 5.05
CA GLY A 483 -6.92 41.84 4.22
C GLY A 483 -6.31 43.06 4.92
N SER A 484 -6.39 43.14 6.25
CA SER A 484 -5.79 44.22 7.03
C SER A 484 -5.26 43.78 8.40
N LEU A 485 -6.07 43.05 9.17
CA LEU A 485 -5.76 42.30 10.39
C LEU A 485 -6.69 41.09 10.41
N ILE A 486 -6.30 39.97 11.02
CA ILE A 486 -7.21 38.84 11.19
C ILE A 486 -8.41 39.31 12.02
N GLY A 487 -9.61 39.30 11.42
CA GLY A 487 -10.89 39.55 12.09
C GLY A 487 -11.80 38.32 12.13
N SER A 488 -11.42 37.27 11.40
CA SER A 488 -12.16 36.00 11.33
C SER A 488 -11.56 34.94 12.27
N ASP A 489 -12.41 34.04 12.72
CA ASP A 489 -12.09 32.91 13.58
C ASP A 489 -12.72 31.67 12.94
N LEU A 490 -11.93 30.61 12.67
CA LEU A 490 -12.41 29.46 11.91
C LEU A 490 -11.73 28.13 12.27
N PHE A 491 -12.37 27.04 11.82
CA PHE A 491 -11.88 25.67 11.93
C PHE A 491 -11.97 24.93 10.59
N VAL A 492 -11.03 24.01 10.34
CA VAL A 492 -10.97 23.16 9.13
C VAL A 492 -10.79 21.71 9.53
N ASP A 493 -11.68 20.82 9.08
CA ASP A 493 -11.68 19.39 9.42
C ASP A 493 -12.37 18.54 8.33
N ASN A 494 -12.58 17.24 8.59
CA ASN A 494 -13.25 16.27 7.71
C ASN A 494 -12.67 16.24 6.28
N ILE A 495 -11.34 16.16 6.13
CA ILE A 495 -10.65 16.17 4.82
C ILE A 495 -10.82 14.80 4.15
N LEU A 496 -11.76 14.71 3.20
CA LEU A 496 -12.19 13.47 2.57
C LEU A 496 -11.84 13.43 1.08
N LEU A 497 -11.21 12.34 0.62
CA LEU A 497 -10.93 12.08 -0.79
C LEU A 497 -12.14 11.45 -1.49
N ILE A 498 -12.96 12.30 -2.11
CA ILE A 498 -14.23 11.92 -2.71
C ILE A 498 -14.13 11.72 -4.23
N GLY A 499 -14.68 10.62 -4.71
CA GLY A 499 -14.84 10.31 -6.12
C GLY A 499 -15.66 9.06 -6.34
N GLU A 500 -15.92 8.75 -7.60
CA GLU A 500 -16.57 7.50 -8.01
C GLU A 500 -15.60 6.35 -7.79
N THR A 501 -15.82 5.57 -6.71
CA THR A 501 -15.07 4.31 -6.49
C THR A 501 -15.18 3.47 -7.76
N PRO A 502 -14.07 2.95 -8.34
CA PRO A 502 -14.14 2.25 -9.60
C PRO A 502 -14.70 0.88 -9.29
N GLN A 503 -16.02 0.73 -9.42
CA GLN A 503 -16.69 -0.53 -9.18
C GLN A 503 -16.12 -1.55 -10.17
N PRO A 504 -15.53 -2.68 -9.70
CA PRO A 504 -15.08 -3.73 -10.60
C PRO A 504 -16.28 -4.19 -11.43
N ALA A 505 -16.13 -4.12 -12.74
CA ALA A 505 -17.19 -4.34 -13.74
C ALA A 505 -18.25 -3.23 -13.96
N ASP A 506 -18.09 -2.02 -13.41
CA ASP A 506 -18.71 -0.83 -14.04
C ASP A 506 -17.83 -0.42 -15.24
N PHE A 507 -18.20 -0.93 -16.43
CA PHE A 507 -17.48 -0.67 -17.68
C PHE A 507 -18.04 0.55 -18.40
N ASN A 508 -19.32 0.86 -18.19
CA ASN A 508 -20.04 1.93 -18.87
C ASN A 508 -19.80 3.31 -18.22
N ARG A 509 -19.58 3.33 -16.90
CA ARG A 509 -19.37 4.47 -15.98
C ARG A 509 -20.60 5.33 -15.75
N ASP A 510 -21.72 4.69 -15.42
CA ASP A 510 -22.92 5.35 -14.88
C ASP A 510 -23.09 5.14 -13.35
N GLY A 511 -22.19 4.39 -12.71
CA GLY A 511 -22.18 4.15 -11.27
C GLY A 511 -23.04 2.98 -10.80
N LEU A 512 -23.55 2.17 -11.74
CA LEU A 512 -24.18 0.87 -11.50
C LEU A 512 -23.30 -0.25 -12.06
N ILE A 513 -23.61 -1.48 -11.67
CA ILE A 513 -23.19 -2.69 -12.40
C ILE A 513 -24.49 -3.37 -12.79
N ASP A 514 -24.80 -3.43 -14.09
CA ASP A 514 -26.06 -4.02 -14.55
C ASP A 514 -25.93 -4.80 -15.88
N ALA A 515 -27.06 -5.07 -16.54
CA ALA A 515 -27.11 -5.79 -17.81
C ALA A 515 -26.29 -5.11 -18.94
N ASN A 516 -26.10 -3.79 -18.91
CA ASN A 516 -25.28 -3.05 -19.87
C ASN A 516 -23.79 -3.43 -19.75
N ASP A 517 -23.32 -3.72 -18.54
CA ASP A 517 -21.93 -4.10 -18.28
C ASP A 517 -21.67 -5.57 -18.66
N ILE A 518 -22.65 -6.45 -18.45
CA ILE A 518 -22.62 -7.82 -19.00
C ILE A 518 -22.53 -7.76 -20.54
N ASP A 519 -23.35 -6.92 -21.18
CA ASP A 519 -23.31 -6.71 -22.63
C ASP A 519 -21.97 -6.12 -23.12
N LEU A 520 -21.36 -5.20 -22.38
CA LEU A 520 -20.03 -4.66 -22.68
C LEU A 520 -18.92 -5.71 -22.53
N LEU A 521 -19.01 -6.57 -21.52
CA LEU A 521 -18.06 -7.67 -21.31
C LEU A 521 -18.17 -8.73 -22.40
N PHE A 522 -19.38 -9.20 -22.74
CA PHE A 522 -19.57 -10.09 -23.89
C PHE A 522 -19.18 -9.44 -25.23
N ALA A 523 -19.34 -8.11 -25.37
CA ALA A 523 -18.81 -7.38 -26.52
C ALA A 523 -17.27 -7.39 -26.56
N ALA A 524 -16.61 -7.26 -25.41
CA ALA A 524 -15.16 -7.33 -25.26
C ALA A 524 -14.62 -8.75 -25.56
N ILE A 525 -15.16 -9.78 -24.90
CA ILE A 525 -14.83 -11.21 -25.11
C ILE A 525 -15.04 -11.59 -26.58
N GLY A 526 -16.22 -11.29 -27.13
CA GLY A 526 -16.57 -11.55 -28.53
C GLY A 526 -15.81 -10.70 -29.56
N SER A 527 -14.95 -9.79 -29.13
CA SER A 527 -13.98 -9.06 -29.97
C SER A 527 -12.52 -9.50 -29.75
N SER A 528 -12.27 -10.41 -28.81
CA SER A 528 -10.93 -10.75 -28.28
C SER A 528 -10.16 -9.51 -27.83
N SER A 529 -10.81 -8.70 -26.99
CA SER A 529 -10.27 -7.47 -26.41
C SER A 529 -8.98 -7.75 -25.62
N THR A 530 -8.00 -6.85 -25.73
CA THR A 530 -6.81 -6.82 -24.86
C THR A 530 -6.87 -5.68 -23.86
N ASN A 531 -8.06 -5.16 -23.57
CA ASN A 531 -8.26 -4.08 -22.61
C ASN A 531 -8.51 -4.66 -21.21
N MET A 532 -7.47 -4.67 -20.39
CA MET A 532 -7.44 -5.26 -19.04
C MET A 532 -8.35 -4.54 -18.01
N THR A 533 -9.23 -3.61 -18.44
CA THR A 533 -10.35 -3.18 -17.59
C THR A 533 -11.47 -4.21 -17.55
N PHE A 534 -11.52 -5.14 -18.51
CA PHE A 534 -12.48 -6.25 -18.59
C PHE A 534 -11.95 -7.56 -17.97
N ASP A 535 -10.69 -7.56 -17.53
CA ASP A 535 -10.03 -8.64 -16.79
C ASP A 535 -10.44 -8.52 -15.32
N LEU A 536 -11.35 -9.38 -14.88
CA LEU A 536 -11.98 -9.38 -13.55
C LEU A 536 -11.45 -10.51 -12.66
N ASP A 537 -10.84 -11.55 -13.24
CA ASP A 537 -10.21 -12.65 -12.51
C ASP A 537 -8.69 -12.45 -12.28
N GLY A 538 -8.06 -11.53 -13.03
CA GLY A 538 -6.65 -11.15 -12.88
C GLY A 538 -5.68 -12.01 -13.69
N THR A 539 -6.15 -12.83 -14.63
CA THR A 539 -5.30 -13.76 -15.41
C THR A 539 -4.51 -13.11 -16.55
N GLY A 540 -4.79 -11.85 -16.91
CA GLY A 540 -4.21 -11.20 -18.10
C GLY A 540 -4.94 -11.56 -19.41
N ALA A 541 -6.15 -12.11 -19.31
CA ALA A 541 -7.04 -12.45 -20.41
C ALA A 541 -8.28 -11.53 -20.42
N VAL A 542 -9.16 -11.72 -21.40
CA VAL A 542 -10.55 -11.22 -21.38
C VAL A 542 -11.41 -12.32 -22.00
N ASP A 543 -11.92 -13.23 -21.18
CA ASP A 543 -12.72 -14.38 -21.61
C ASP A 543 -13.92 -14.69 -20.69
N PHE A 544 -14.47 -15.90 -20.77
CA PHE A 544 -15.68 -16.25 -20.02
C PHE A 544 -15.45 -16.42 -18.51
N ALA A 545 -14.21 -16.59 -18.05
CA ALA A 545 -13.91 -16.54 -16.61
C ALA A 545 -14.28 -15.18 -15.99
N ASP A 546 -14.11 -14.09 -16.74
CA ASP A 546 -14.54 -12.74 -16.35
C ASP A 546 -16.07 -12.63 -16.29
N ALA A 547 -16.79 -13.28 -17.22
CA ALA A 547 -18.25 -13.31 -17.23
C ALA A 547 -18.80 -14.09 -16.02
N ASP A 548 -18.20 -15.25 -15.69
CA ASP A 548 -18.52 -16.02 -14.49
C ASP A 548 -18.25 -15.19 -13.21
N ARG A 549 -17.14 -14.45 -13.17
CA ARG A 549 -16.78 -13.55 -12.08
C ARG A 549 -17.79 -12.40 -11.92
N LEU A 550 -18.23 -11.78 -13.02
CA LEU A 550 -19.24 -10.73 -13.00
C LEU A 550 -20.61 -11.26 -12.52
N ILE A 551 -21.12 -12.30 -13.19
CA ILE A 551 -22.49 -12.80 -13.01
C ILE A 551 -22.65 -13.48 -11.65
N GLU A 552 -21.76 -14.42 -11.30
CA GLU A 552 -21.93 -15.26 -10.11
C GLU A 552 -21.36 -14.64 -8.83
N GLN A 553 -20.40 -13.71 -8.92
CA GLN A 553 -19.63 -13.26 -7.76
C GLN A 553 -19.72 -11.75 -7.48
N ILE A 554 -19.93 -10.92 -8.50
CA ILE A 554 -20.11 -9.46 -8.33
C ILE A 554 -21.60 -9.11 -8.26
N LEU A 555 -22.39 -9.53 -9.25
CA LEU A 555 -23.85 -9.37 -9.25
C LEU A 555 -24.55 -10.34 -8.28
N ALA A 556 -23.92 -11.48 -8.00
CA ALA A 556 -24.44 -12.57 -7.17
C ALA A 556 -25.78 -13.14 -7.69
N THR A 557 -25.80 -13.51 -8.97
CA THR A 557 -26.91 -14.23 -9.64
C THR A 557 -26.38 -15.38 -10.50
N HIS A 558 -27.18 -15.93 -11.42
CA HIS A 558 -26.79 -17.02 -12.32
C HIS A 558 -27.20 -16.76 -13.77
N TYR A 559 -26.54 -17.46 -14.70
CA TYR A 559 -26.91 -17.54 -16.11
C TYR A 559 -28.35 -18.01 -16.32
N GLY A 560 -29.25 -17.06 -16.57
CA GLY A 560 -30.69 -17.32 -16.70
C GLY A 560 -31.56 -16.26 -16.04
N ASP A 561 -31.02 -15.46 -15.13
CA ASP A 561 -31.70 -14.29 -14.54
C ASP A 561 -31.58 -13.10 -15.50
N ALA A 562 -32.68 -12.76 -16.18
CA ALA A 562 -32.72 -11.68 -17.17
C ALA A 562 -33.12 -10.32 -16.57
N ASN A 563 -33.67 -10.30 -15.35
CA ASN A 563 -34.13 -9.07 -14.70
C ASN A 563 -33.19 -8.56 -13.58
N LEU A 564 -32.18 -9.37 -13.22
CA LEU A 564 -31.20 -9.19 -12.15
C LEU A 564 -31.78 -9.13 -10.72
N ASP A 565 -32.91 -9.82 -10.47
CA ASP A 565 -33.54 -9.95 -9.14
C ASP A 565 -32.95 -11.07 -8.27
N ARG A 566 -31.95 -11.80 -8.80
CA ARG A 566 -31.20 -12.92 -8.17
C ARG A 566 -31.97 -14.23 -8.06
N GLN A 567 -33.02 -14.43 -8.86
CA GLN A 567 -33.74 -15.69 -8.98
C GLN A 567 -33.89 -16.07 -10.44
N VAL A 568 -33.57 -17.31 -10.81
CA VAL A 568 -33.82 -17.82 -12.17
C VAL A 568 -35.21 -18.44 -12.21
N ASP A 569 -36.19 -17.70 -12.70
CA ASP A 569 -37.62 -17.88 -12.40
C ASP A 569 -38.49 -17.96 -13.69
N GLY A 570 -39.82 -18.08 -13.53
CA GLY A 570 -40.77 -18.00 -14.64
C GLY A 570 -40.85 -16.63 -15.33
N VAL A 571 -40.42 -15.55 -14.69
CA VAL A 571 -40.33 -14.20 -15.27
C VAL A 571 -39.23 -14.14 -16.33
N ASP A 572 -38.04 -14.68 -16.06
CA ASP A 572 -36.93 -14.71 -17.04
C ASP A 572 -37.26 -15.61 -18.23
N PHE A 573 -37.94 -16.74 -17.96
CA PHE A 573 -38.46 -17.57 -19.03
C PHE A 573 -39.47 -16.82 -19.90
N GLN A 574 -40.26 -15.89 -19.35
CA GLN A 574 -41.12 -15.02 -20.14
C GLN A 574 -40.30 -14.00 -20.94
N ILE A 575 -39.29 -13.36 -20.34
CA ILE A 575 -38.40 -12.40 -21.02
C ILE A 575 -37.69 -13.07 -22.21
N TRP A 576 -37.08 -14.24 -22.02
CA TRP A 576 -36.50 -15.04 -23.10
C TRP A 576 -37.57 -15.46 -24.13
N GLN A 577 -38.77 -15.87 -23.68
CA GLN A 577 -39.83 -16.32 -24.59
C GLN A 577 -40.35 -15.20 -25.51
N GLU A 578 -40.33 -13.95 -25.04
CA GLU A 578 -40.73 -12.76 -25.80
C GLU A 578 -39.64 -12.31 -26.81
N HIS A 579 -38.36 -12.52 -26.51
CA HIS A 579 -37.23 -12.03 -27.31
C HIS A 579 -36.49 -13.08 -28.15
N ARG A 580 -36.69 -14.37 -27.91
CA ARG A 580 -36.08 -15.45 -28.71
C ARG A 580 -36.36 -15.31 -30.21
N PHE A 581 -35.31 -15.47 -31.01
CA PHE A 581 -35.32 -15.29 -32.47
C PHE A 581 -35.77 -13.88 -32.92
N THR A 582 -35.54 -12.84 -32.11
CA THR A 582 -35.70 -11.42 -32.47
C THR A 582 -34.36 -10.73 -32.67
N ASP A 583 -34.38 -9.44 -33.04
CA ASP A 583 -33.18 -8.61 -33.17
C ASP A 583 -32.65 -8.06 -31.81
N CYS A 584 -33.28 -8.41 -30.68
CA CYS A 584 -32.68 -8.11 -29.37
C CYS A 584 -31.66 -9.18 -28.99
N VAL A 585 -30.47 -8.74 -28.57
CA VAL A 585 -29.27 -9.59 -28.40
C VAL A 585 -28.54 -9.27 -27.09
N HIS A 586 -29.30 -8.80 -26.11
CA HIS A 586 -28.81 -8.23 -24.84
C HIS A 586 -29.14 -9.16 -23.67
N TRP A 587 -28.39 -9.08 -22.56
CA TRP A 587 -28.67 -9.88 -21.35
C TRP A 587 -30.12 -9.73 -20.88
N ALA A 588 -30.63 -8.49 -20.82
CA ALA A 588 -32.02 -8.19 -20.44
C ALA A 588 -33.09 -8.66 -21.47
N CYS A 589 -32.68 -9.29 -22.57
CA CYS A 589 -33.53 -10.00 -23.53
C CYS A 589 -33.31 -11.52 -23.48
N GLY A 590 -32.51 -12.04 -22.54
CA GLY A 590 -32.22 -13.46 -22.39
C GLY A 590 -31.16 -14.01 -23.35
N ASN A 591 -30.26 -13.17 -23.90
CA ASN A 591 -28.98 -13.64 -24.43
C ASN A 591 -28.03 -13.88 -23.25
N PHE A 592 -28.07 -15.09 -22.68
CA PHE A 592 -27.29 -15.47 -21.50
C PHE A 592 -25.90 -15.99 -21.87
N ASN A 593 -25.69 -16.48 -23.10
CA ASN A 593 -24.39 -17.02 -23.52
C ASN A 593 -23.46 -16.00 -24.21
N GLY A 594 -23.94 -14.79 -24.49
CA GLY A 594 -23.17 -13.71 -25.12
C GLY A 594 -22.94 -13.86 -26.64
N ASP A 595 -23.48 -14.89 -27.30
CA ASP A 595 -23.19 -15.21 -28.71
C ASP A 595 -23.86 -14.25 -29.72
N ARG A 596 -24.77 -13.40 -29.21
CA ARG A 596 -25.57 -12.38 -29.91
C ARG A 596 -26.78 -12.93 -30.67
N VAL A 597 -27.34 -14.06 -30.26
CA VAL A 597 -28.65 -14.55 -30.72
C VAL A 597 -29.42 -15.16 -29.55
N THR A 598 -30.49 -14.51 -29.07
CA THR A 598 -31.39 -15.12 -28.08
C THR A 598 -32.08 -16.35 -28.69
N ASP A 599 -31.67 -17.55 -28.28
CA ASP A 599 -31.87 -18.82 -28.99
C ASP A 599 -32.21 -19.97 -28.02
N GLY A 600 -32.36 -21.20 -28.53
CA GLY A 600 -32.48 -22.41 -27.72
C GLY A 600 -31.23 -22.76 -26.90
N SER A 601 -30.06 -22.18 -27.19
CA SER A 601 -28.85 -22.22 -26.35
C SER A 601 -29.10 -21.59 -24.97
N ASP A 602 -29.59 -20.35 -24.94
CA ASP A 602 -29.90 -19.59 -23.73
C ASP A 602 -31.00 -20.26 -22.90
N PHE A 603 -31.99 -20.84 -23.57
CA PHE A 603 -33.01 -21.65 -22.91
C PHE A 603 -32.39 -22.82 -22.13
N ASN A 604 -31.28 -23.41 -22.59
CA ASN A 604 -30.60 -24.46 -21.82
C ASN A 604 -29.90 -23.91 -20.58
N LEU A 605 -29.36 -22.69 -20.62
CA LEU A 605 -28.77 -22.01 -19.46
C LEU A 605 -29.84 -21.67 -18.41
N TRP A 606 -30.96 -21.06 -18.83
CA TRP A 606 -32.11 -20.88 -17.94
C TRP A 606 -32.62 -22.23 -17.39
N LEU A 607 -32.71 -23.27 -18.25
CA LEU A 607 -33.22 -24.59 -17.85
C LEU A 607 -32.30 -25.31 -16.85
N SER A 608 -30.99 -25.06 -16.87
CA SER A 608 -30.04 -25.61 -15.90
C SER A 608 -30.04 -24.88 -14.56
N HIS A 609 -30.29 -23.56 -14.55
CA HIS A 609 -30.21 -22.74 -13.34
C HIS A 609 -31.57 -22.37 -12.73
N ARG A 610 -32.70 -22.67 -13.38
CA ARG A 610 -34.05 -22.39 -12.85
C ARG A 610 -34.26 -22.92 -11.43
N PHE A 611 -34.90 -22.11 -10.60
CA PHE A 611 -35.11 -22.30 -9.17
C PHE A 611 -33.83 -22.28 -8.32
N LEU A 612 -32.70 -21.81 -8.85
CA LEU A 612 -31.60 -21.29 -8.02
C LEU A 612 -31.90 -19.84 -7.63
N SER A 613 -31.44 -19.47 -6.44
CA SER A 613 -31.41 -18.09 -5.92
C SER A 613 -29.99 -17.74 -5.48
N GLY A 614 -29.59 -16.47 -5.68
CA GLY A 614 -28.31 -15.93 -5.25
C GLY A 614 -28.22 -15.75 -3.73
N ASP A 615 -28.14 -16.87 -3.00
CA ASP A 615 -27.95 -16.87 -1.53
C ASP A 615 -26.52 -16.43 -1.17
N LEU A 616 -26.40 -15.32 -0.44
CA LEU A 616 -25.11 -14.85 0.09
C LEU A 616 -24.49 -15.89 1.03
N LEU A 617 -23.22 -16.22 0.80
CA LEU A 617 -22.39 -17.01 1.72
C LEU A 617 -22.13 -16.24 3.03
N GLY A 618 -23.05 -16.36 3.98
CA GLY A 618 -22.81 -16.02 5.39
C GLY A 618 -22.87 -14.55 5.75
N SER A 619 -23.87 -13.80 5.28
CA SER A 619 -24.10 -12.41 5.71
C SER A 619 -24.58 -12.32 7.16
N GLY A 620 -23.64 -12.14 8.10
CA GLY A 620 -23.92 -11.53 9.41
C GLY A 620 -24.11 -10.02 9.26
N ASP A 621 -25.17 -9.48 9.87
CA ASP A 621 -25.39 -8.07 10.18
C ASP A 621 -25.13 -7.01 9.07
N PHE A 622 -26.06 -6.93 8.11
CA PHE A 622 -26.48 -5.63 7.57
C PHE A 622 -27.84 -5.24 8.18
N VAL A 623 -27.90 -4.09 8.87
CA VAL A 623 -29.11 -3.58 9.52
C VAL A 623 -29.72 -2.43 8.72
N PRO A 624 -30.88 -2.60 8.04
CA PRO A 624 -31.57 -1.51 7.38
C PRO A 624 -32.28 -0.61 8.40
N ARG A 625 -32.04 0.72 8.34
CA ARG A 625 -32.81 1.70 9.13
C ARG A 625 -34.29 1.62 8.76
N GLN A 626 -35.17 1.39 9.74
CA GLN A 626 -36.62 1.48 9.54
C GLN A 626 -37.07 2.94 9.38
N ALA A 627 -37.63 3.27 8.21
CA ALA A 627 -38.65 4.31 8.09
C ALA A 627 -40.05 3.64 8.23
N ALA A 628 -40.98 4.28 8.94
CA ALA A 628 -42.14 3.58 9.51
C ALA A 628 -43.49 3.86 8.82
N THR A 629 -44.39 2.86 8.88
CA THR A 629 -45.83 2.92 8.56
C THR A 629 -46.20 3.01 7.06
N ALA A 630 -47.35 2.51 6.57
CA ALA A 630 -48.50 1.88 7.23
C ALA A 630 -49.12 0.73 6.38
N SER A 631 -49.99 -0.09 6.98
CA SER A 631 -50.64 -1.25 6.36
C SER A 631 -51.94 -0.93 5.60
N GLN A 632 -52.16 -1.59 4.45
CA GLN A 632 -53.47 -2.23 4.19
C GLN A 632 -53.44 -3.33 3.11
N THR A 633 -54.40 -4.25 3.20
CA THR A 633 -54.52 -5.47 2.37
C THR A 633 -55.45 -5.32 1.17
N LYS A 634 -55.13 -6.03 0.07
CA LYS A 634 -56.04 -6.96 -0.64
C LYS A 634 -55.38 -7.63 -1.85
N ALA A 635 -55.63 -8.94 -2.00
CA ALA A 635 -55.38 -9.66 -3.24
C ALA A 635 -56.61 -9.61 -4.17
N PHE A 636 -56.40 -9.65 -5.49
CA PHE A 636 -57.43 -9.99 -6.48
C PHE A 636 -56.82 -10.64 -7.73
N HIS A 637 -57.54 -11.59 -8.33
CA HIS A 637 -57.13 -12.27 -9.56
C HIS A 637 -57.21 -11.37 -10.80
N TRP A 638 -56.48 -11.74 -11.85
CA TRP A 638 -56.69 -11.24 -13.21
C TRP A 638 -57.03 -12.37 -14.19
N HIS A 639 -57.83 -12.06 -15.21
CA HIS A 639 -58.25 -12.97 -16.27
C HIS A 639 -57.90 -12.35 -17.63
N ALA A 640 -57.25 -13.10 -18.50
CA ALA A 640 -56.68 -12.57 -19.75
C ALA A 640 -57.72 -12.10 -20.79
N SER A 641 -57.35 -11.09 -21.59
CA SER A 641 -57.87 -10.89 -22.95
C SER A 641 -56.88 -10.09 -23.82
N THR A 642 -56.90 -10.32 -25.14
CA THR A 642 -55.83 -9.99 -26.10
C THR A 642 -56.15 -8.78 -27.02
N PRO A 643 -55.16 -8.24 -27.78
CA PRO A 643 -55.17 -6.84 -28.21
C PRO A 643 -55.56 -6.61 -29.69
N HIS A 644 -55.62 -5.34 -30.11
CA HIS A 644 -55.51 -4.97 -31.53
C HIS A 644 -54.74 -3.67 -31.81
N ALA A 645 -53.97 -3.70 -32.90
CA ALA A 645 -52.96 -2.71 -33.27
C ALA A 645 -53.46 -1.52 -34.10
N LYS A 646 -52.64 -0.44 -34.18
CA LYS A 646 -52.14 0.19 -35.43
C LYS A 646 -51.31 1.46 -35.18
N GLY A 647 -50.20 1.62 -35.92
CA GLY A 647 -49.58 2.94 -36.23
C GLY A 647 -49.85 3.32 -37.70
N PRO A 648 -48.98 4.11 -38.38
CA PRO A 648 -47.82 4.89 -37.89
C PRO A 648 -47.74 6.34 -38.43
N ALA A 649 -46.77 7.15 -37.99
CA ALA A 649 -46.36 8.40 -38.67
C ALA A 649 -44.89 8.83 -38.38
N ARG A 650 -44.30 9.55 -39.33
CA ARG A 650 -43.03 10.34 -39.35
C ARG A 650 -43.30 11.60 -40.23
N PRO A 651 -42.42 12.61 -40.48
CA PRO A 651 -40.98 12.75 -40.18
C PRO A 651 -40.55 14.18 -39.70
N GLN A 652 -39.27 14.52 -39.96
CA GLN A 652 -38.53 15.81 -39.85
C GLN A 652 -37.79 16.04 -38.51
N THR A 653 -36.46 16.27 -38.38
CA THR A 653 -35.28 16.70 -39.20
C THR A 653 -34.80 18.13 -38.90
N ASP A 654 -33.63 18.24 -38.26
CA ASP A 654 -32.51 19.19 -38.51
C ASP A 654 -31.37 18.81 -37.53
N LEU A 655 -30.09 18.64 -37.88
CA LEU A 655 -29.06 19.46 -38.58
C LEU A 655 -28.11 20.20 -37.61
N LEU A 656 -26.86 19.71 -37.50
CA LEU A 656 -25.56 20.38 -37.21
C LEU A 656 -24.54 19.25 -36.86
N GLN A 657 -23.46 18.99 -37.62
CA GLN A 657 -22.15 19.68 -37.60
C GLN A 657 -21.66 20.03 -36.18
N GLY A 658 -20.62 19.44 -35.59
CA GLY A 658 -19.74 18.33 -36.02
C GLY A 658 -18.25 18.69 -35.99
N ARG A 659 -17.43 17.95 -35.24
CA ARG A 659 -15.95 17.98 -35.27
C ARG A 659 -15.37 16.61 -34.87
N ARG A 660 -14.12 16.36 -35.24
CA ARG A 660 -13.44 15.06 -35.06
C ARG A 660 -12.68 15.04 -33.73
N THR A 661 -12.86 13.99 -32.94
CA THR A 661 -11.93 13.63 -31.87
C THR A 661 -10.61 13.12 -32.46
N SER A 662 -9.49 13.50 -31.83
CA SER A 662 -8.17 12.95 -32.12
C SER A 662 -7.79 11.98 -31.00
N GLN A 663 -7.17 10.86 -31.34
CA GLN A 663 -6.72 9.87 -30.36
C GLN A 663 -5.62 10.47 -29.46
N VAL A 664 -5.75 10.26 -28.15
CA VAL A 664 -4.68 10.50 -27.16
C VAL A 664 -4.10 9.14 -26.79
N ILE A 665 -2.77 9.03 -26.81
CA ILE A 665 -2.04 7.78 -26.57
C ILE A 665 -1.36 7.85 -25.21
N PHE A 666 -1.41 6.76 -24.46
CA PHE A 666 -0.75 6.59 -23.15
C PHE A 666 0.73 7.01 -23.17
N ARG A 667 1.17 7.61 -22.06
CA ARG A 667 2.59 7.85 -21.75
C ARG A 667 2.85 7.76 -20.24
N LEU A 668 3.17 6.56 -19.75
CA LEU A 668 4.36 6.46 -18.91
C LEU A 668 5.55 6.34 -19.88
N ALA A 669 6.66 7.01 -19.56
CA ALA A 669 7.81 7.10 -20.47
C ALA A 669 9.13 6.97 -19.70
N ALA A 670 9.59 5.73 -19.55
CA ALA A 670 10.90 5.40 -18.98
C ALA A 670 12.03 6.17 -19.71
N ARG A 671 12.95 6.77 -18.95
CA ARG A 671 13.99 7.67 -19.47
C ARG A 671 15.32 6.95 -19.73
N PHE A 672 15.43 6.28 -20.89
CA PHE A 672 16.72 5.75 -21.36
C PHE A 672 17.39 6.67 -22.42
N PRO A 673 18.55 7.30 -22.13
CA PRO A 673 19.24 8.17 -23.08
C PRO A 673 20.12 7.39 -24.07
N ILE A 674 19.53 6.89 -25.16
CA ILE A 674 20.30 6.28 -26.27
C ILE A 674 20.99 7.36 -27.12
N SER A 675 22.24 7.68 -26.77
CA SER A 675 23.06 8.65 -27.50
C SER A 675 23.85 8.01 -28.66
N ARG A 676 23.40 8.17 -29.91
CA ARG A 676 24.24 8.09 -31.13
C ARG A 676 23.69 8.88 -32.32
N THR A 677 24.44 9.88 -32.77
CA THR A 677 24.76 10.09 -34.20
C THR A 677 26.04 10.91 -34.33
N ASN A 678 26.92 10.55 -35.27
CA ASN A 678 28.08 11.36 -35.64
C ASN A 678 27.68 12.34 -36.76
N GLU A 679 28.31 13.51 -36.84
CA GLU A 679 28.82 13.95 -38.15
C GLU A 679 30.06 14.87 -38.13
N TYR A 680 30.88 14.67 -39.16
CA TYR A 680 32.18 15.25 -39.47
C TYR A 680 32.20 16.80 -39.66
N ARG A 681 33.25 17.51 -39.17
CA ARG A 681 34.39 17.99 -40.02
C ARG A 681 35.46 18.87 -39.35
N ARG A 682 36.70 18.70 -39.86
CA ARG A 682 37.81 19.68 -40.03
C ARG A 682 38.61 20.18 -38.81
N GLU A 683 39.79 19.57 -38.68
CA GLU A 683 41.09 20.23 -38.37
C GLU A 683 41.36 21.45 -39.29
N PRO A 684 42.22 22.43 -38.91
CA PRO A 684 43.69 22.20 -39.00
C PRO A 684 44.65 22.99 -38.05
N LEU A 685 45.90 22.51 -38.01
CA LEU A 685 47.19 23.20 -37.77
C LEU A 685 47.71 23.50 -36.33
N LEU A 686 48.97 23.08 -36.16
CA LEU A 686 50.01 23.37 -35.14
C LEU A 686 50.75 24.70 -35.47
N PRO A 687 51.71 25.28 -34.66
CA PRO A 687 52.75 24.56 -33.89
C PRO A 687 53.34 25.19 -32.60
N ASP A 688 54.31 24.47 -31.99
CA ASP A 688 55.43 24.87 -31.10
C ASP A 688 55.11 25.60 -29.76
N SER A 689 55.82 25.47 -28.63
CA SER A 689 56.93 24.61 -28.12
C SER A 689 56.97 24.75 -26.56
N GLU A 690 57.84 24.21 -25.69
CA GLU A 690 59.16 23.53 -25.72
C GLU A 690 59.22 22.33 -24.70
N MET A 691 60.40 22.01 -24.16
CA MET A 691 60.76 21.12 -23.02
C MET A 691 61.87 21.84 -22.18
N PRO A 692 62.38 21.36 -21.01
CA PRO A 692 62.34 20.02 -20.38
C PRO A 692 61.83 20.10 -18.90
N ASP A 693 62.15 19.27 -17.87
CA ASP A 693 63.16 18.21 -17.65
C ASP A 693 62.76 17.26 -16.49
N SER A 694 63.68 16.42 -15.99
CA SER A 694 63.56 15.62 -14.75
C SER A 694 64.93 15.41 -14.07
N PRO A 695 65.00 15.25 -12.73
CA PRO A 695 65.42 13.94 -12.17
C PRO A 695 64.72 13.56 -10.85
N ILE A 696 64.29 12.32 -10.58
CA ILE A 696 65.03 11.08 -10.16
C ILE A 696 65.60 11.10 -8.71
N LEU A 697 65.45 9.94 -8.02
CA LEU A 697 65.92 9.50 -6.68
C LEU A 697 64.87 9.63 -5.54
N ALA A 698 64.32 8.60 -4.87
CA ALA A 698 64.67 7.19 -4.58
C ALA A 698 65.63 6.96 -3.37
N GLY A 699 65.13 6.30 -2.31
CA GLY A 699 65.92 5.89 -1.13
C GLY A 699 65.13 5.16 -0.02
N SER A 700 65.75 4.14 0.58
CA SER A 700 65.35 3.28 1.73
C SER A 700 64.46 3.91 2.83
N ALA A 701 63.48 3.26 3.48
CA ALA A 701 63.32 1.88 4.01
C ALA A 701 63.99 1.58 5.38
N VAL A 702 63.29 0.76 6.21
CA VAL A 702 63.76 -0.08 7.36
C VAL A 702 63.77 0.48 8.81
N ARG A 703 62.80 -0.03 9.61
CA ARG A 703 62.83 -0.49 11.03
C ARG A 703 62.62 0.42 12.28
N ARG A 704 61.70 -0.08 13.12
CA ARG A 704 61.80 -0.46 14.58
C ARG A 704 61.17 0.44 15.67
N ARG A 705 60.07 -0.10 16.23
CA ARG A 705 59.82 -0.49 17.64
C ARG A 705 59.87 0.54 18.78
N HIS A 706 58.80 0.48 19.59
CA HIS A 706 58.72 0.84 21.02
C HIS A 706 58.82 2.35 21.34
N SER A 707 58.14 2.91 22.34
CA SER A 707 57.16 2.36 23.30
C SER A 707 56.26 3.47 23.85
N ASN A 708 54.97 3.19 24.04
CA ASN A 708 54.32 3.00 25.36
C ASN A 708 52.92 2.40 25.16
#